data_AF-W6K672-F1
#
_entry.id   AF-W6K672-F1
#
_cell.length_a   1.000
_cell.length_b   1.000
_cell.length_c   1.000
_cell.angle_alpha   90.00
_cell.angle_beta   90.00
_cell.angle_gamma   90.00
#
_symmetry.space_group_name_H-M   'P 1'
#
loop_
_entity.id
_entity.type
_entity.pdbx_description
1 polymer ?
#
loop_
_entity_poly.entity_id
_entity_poly.type
_entity_poly.pdbx_seq_one_letter_code
_entity_poly.pdbx_strand_id
1 'polypeptide(L)'
;MPRNVSAEARNAAVRQLNDRSGRVLISLVRSQTVDLFAENLGGDLRNQLEALRSRSPDGVKVAVDRIERDGDGYLVTLDAAAGETLRIKDTDAGPFARTLGGGLCNLSKDLEVILDVLGEGRDNAPRADYLTWADAGDSFPGTLVDGLSRTSLIFQSKDFEKLIVTQRGPTYDAEAIDLWQQETDFYGSGNDVLFVGQEPQDSRKFDAIMQRKLKDKGLRVFWLVGGNQLKQLYTEYRSFLSIVDVVSLNLSEAAQFFAFEPLGRRHKDATELRIMYAKEISRRILDYGANYVVITDGAKGASLARKARGGQVEFVYSPLIQENSIEVDPAVREDTGCGDSFAASIGAYFLTGGPIFKLNEAANFAHYIAGIIYQRARPHLTDKDRGFVEYALTKARASGAFVGKHETFKRNHCQIRPATIMPRGPRNNVLVLILGGNPADPDQPAITGAGAAVENLARAIAKNEYPLGPLVHVVPRVIAHPSAQGRAGMVSLDPAEMQQRIESGRFCPEIGDLEGRTGILNGVLTEDLSGAEGVYVLRAGFLEAMEILSSEDFADLFADIKIWHFATENIDERLVWHTKRKGVSREQSQEVMRQALRDNMIRAQEPQVRFAWAHATNLDDFEREMTEELIRRLDALLAGVFRG
;
A
#
# COMPACT_ATOMS: atom_id res chain seq x y z
N MET A 1 -8.74 30.08 31.08
CA MET A 1 -7.26 29.96 31.05
C MET A 1 -6.89 28.51 30.82
N PRO A 2 -6.14 28.17 29.76
CA PRO A 2 -5.68 26.80 29.56
C PRO A 2 -4.60 26.49 30.62
N ARG A 3 -4.73 25.35 31.30
CA ARG A 3 -3.72 24.87 32.26
C ARG A 3 -2.40 24.65 31.50
N ASN A 4 -1.39 25.47 31.80
CA ASN A 4 -0.02 25.21 31.40
C ASN A 4 0.41 23.86 31.96
N VAL A 5 0.35 22.82 31.13
CA VAL A 5 1.02 21.55 31.41
C VAL A 5 2.51 21.86 31.43
N SER A 6 3.16 21.71 32.58
CA SER A 6 4.59 22.02 32.71
C SER A 6 5.39 21.19 31.70
N ALA A 7 6.47 21.75 31.18
CA ALA A 7 7.37 21.01 30.28
C ALA A 7 7.84 19.69 30.90
N GLU A 8 7.93 19.63 32.23
CA GLU A 8 8.19 18.41 33.00
C GLU A 8 7.05 17.40 32.93
N ALA A 9 5.78 17.79 33.07
CA ALA A 9 4.65 16.88 32.93
C ALA A 9 4.54 16.34 31.49
N ARG A 10 4.85 17.16 30.49
CA ARG A 10 4.94 16.72 29.09
C ARG A 10 6.11 15.76 28.86
N ASN A 11 7.29 16.08 29.38
CA ASN A 11 8.47 15.22 29.27
C ASN A 11 8.31 13.92 30.07
N ALA A 12 7.60 13.95 31.21
CA ALA A 12 7.24 12.78 31.99
C ALA A 12 6.22 11.92 31.25
N ALA A 13 5.20 12.49 30.60
CA ALA A 13 4.26 11.74 29.76
C ALA A 13 4.94 11.13 28.52
N VAL A 14 5.85 11.87 27.88
CA VAL A 14 6.68 11.36 26.78
C VAL A 14 7.62 10.25 27.26
N ARG A 15 8.24 10.39 28.44
CA ARG A 15 9.02 9.30 29.06
C ARG A 15 8.14 8.12 29.40
N GLN A 16 6.94 8.30 29.96
CA GLN A 16 6.03 7.21 30.31
C GLN A 16 5.49 6.45 29.09
N LEU A 17 5.41 7.12 27.93
CA LEU A 17 5.16 6.49 26.62
C LEU A 17 6.40 5.77 26.06
N ASN A 18 7.61 6.22 26.40
CA ASN A 18 8.87 5.70 25.88
C ASN A 18 9.56 4.65 26.79
N ASP A 19 9.26 4.60 28.09
CA ASP A 19 9.90 3.74 29.12
C ASP A 19 9.16 2.42 29.38
N ARG A 20 8.20 2.02 28.53
CA ARG A 20 7.48 0.77 28.73
C ARG A 20 8.08 -0.32 27.87
N SER A 21 8.72 -1.29 28.52
CA SER A 21 9.08 -2.59 27.97
C SER A 21 7.80 -3.34 27.56
N GLY A 22 7.18 -2.93 26.45
CA GLY A 22 6.09 -3.67 25.83
C GLY A 22 6.60 -5.03 25.37
N ARG A 23 5.77 -6.07 25.49
CA ARG A 23 6.13 -7.39 24.95
C ARG A 23 6.20 -7.28 23.43
N VAL A 24 7.24 -7.85 22.83
CA VAL A 24 7.30 -7.97 21.38
C VAL A 24 6.62 -9.28 21.02
N LEU A 25 5.57 -9.24 20.20
CA LEU A 25 4.79 -10.42 19.83
C LEU A 25 4.94 -10.67 18.33
N ILE A 26 5.38 -11.88 17.98
CA ILE A 26 5.61 -12.27 16.59
C ILE A 26 4.90 -13.60 16.30
N SER A 27 3.86 -13.54 15.49
CA SER A 27 3.18 -14.74 14.98
C SER A 27 3.81 -15.18 13.67
N LEU A 28 4.46 -16.34 13.68
CA LEU A 28 5.18 -16.90 12.53
C LEU A 28 4.34 -17.91 11.73
N VAL A 29 3.27 -18.45 12.32
CA VAL A 29 2.48 -19.58 11.77
C VAL A 29 1.99 -19.40 10.32
N ARG A 30 1.74 -18.16 9.87
CA ARG A 30 1.32 -17.88 8.48
C ARG A 30 2.45 -17.47 7.54
N SER A 31 3.61 -17.12 8.08
CA SER A 31 4.73 -16.54 7.33
C SER A 31 5.92 -17.51 7.16
N GLN A 32 6.04 -18.48 8.06
CA GLN A 32 7.13 -19.44 8.17
C GLN A 32 7.16 -20.44 7.00
N THR A 33 8.36 -20.73 6.51
CA THR A 33 8.65 -21.76 5.51
C THR A 33 9.79 -22.65 5.98
N VAL A 34 9.84 -23.88 5.48
CA VAL A 34 11.06 -24.69 5.41
C VAL A 34 11.64 -24.48 4.02
N ASP A 35 12.75 -23.75 3.95
CA ASP A 35 13.44 -23.47 2.70
C ASP A 35 14.51 -24.54 2.46
N LEU A 36 14.46 -25.14 1.27
CA LEU A 36 15.33 -26.21 0.83
C LEU A 36 16.12 -25.72 -0.38
N PHE A 37 17.43 -25.49 -0.21
CA PHE A 37 18.33 -25.02 -1.27
C PHE A 37 18.93 -26.19 -2.02
N ALA A 38 18.71 -26.26 -3.33
CA ALA A 38 19.33 -27.24 -4.20
C ALA A 38 20.83 -26.95 -4.36
N GLU A 39 21.68 -27.97 -4.24
CA GLU A 39 23.13 -27.84 -4.45
C GLU A 39 23.53 -27.88 -5.92
N ASN A 40 22.77 -28.59 -6.76
CA ASN A 40 23.07 -28.81 -8.17
C ASN A 40 21.82 -28.60 -9.03
N LEU A 41 22.03 -28.41 -10.34
CA LEU A 41 20.95 -28.35 -11.33
C LEU A 41 21.35 -29.11 -12.59
N GLY A 42 20.86 -30.36 -12.70
CA GLY A 42 20.97 -31.19 -13.88
C GLY A 42 20.35 -30.53 -15.12
N GLY A 43 20.84 -30.89 -16.31
CA GLY A 43 20.45 -30.23 -17.57
C GLY A 43 18.95 -30.29 -17.87
N ASP A 44 18.33 -31.46 -17.69
CA ASP A 44 16.89 -31.64 -17.94
C ASP A 44 16.03 -30.90 -16.92
N LEU A 45 16.41 -30.94 -15.64
CA LEU A 45 15.75 -30.18 -14.57
C LEU A 45 15.83 -28.67 -14.87
N ARG A 46 16.97 -28.16 -15.31
CA ARG A 46 17.15 -26.74 -15.65
C ARG A 46 16.16 -26.29 -16.73
N ASN A 47 15.97 -27.08 -17.78
CA ASN A 47 15.02 -26.77 -18.84
C ASN A 47 13.56 -26.73 -18.33
N GLN A 48 13.19 -27.66 -17.44
CA GLN A 48 11.87 -27.69 -16.82
C GLN A 48 11.64 -26.48 -15.90
N LEU A 49 12.66 -26.10 -15.12
CA LEU A 49 12.61 -24.92 -14.26
C LEU A 49 12.56 -23.62 -15.07
N GLU A 50 13.26 -23.50 -16.20
CA GLU A 50 13.15 -22.35 -17.10
C GLU A 50 11.73 -22.21 -17.68
N ALA A 51 11.13 -23.32 -18.12
CA ALA A 51 9.75 -23.33 -18.59
C ALA A 51 8.78 -22.90 -17.48
N LEU A 52 8.99 -23.36 -16.24
CA LEU A 52 8.20 -22.94 -15.09
C LEU A 52 8.43 -21.46 -14.74
N ARG A 53 9.68 -20.98 -14.80
CA ARG A 53 10.03 -19.58 -14.56
C ARG A 53 9.36 -18.64 -15.54
N SER A 54 9.24 -19.04 -16.81
CA SER A 54 8.55 -18.26 -17.84
C SER A 54 7.05 -18.04 -17.57
N ARG A 55 6.43 -18.86 -16.71
CA ARG A 55 5.04 -18.72 -16.26
C ARG A 55 4.89 -17.77 -15.08
N SER A 56 5.99 -17.41 -14.42
CA SER A 56 5.98 -16.51 -13.27
C SER A 56 5.92 -15.04 -13.71
N PRO A 57 5.01 -14.22 -13.15
CA PRO A 57 4.93 -12.79 -13.47
C PRO A 57 6.19 -11.99 -13.13
N ASP A 58 6.95 -12.42 -12.12
CA ASP A 58 8.21 -11.78 -11.69
C ASP A 58 9.46 -12.56 -12.11
N GLY A 59 9.28 -13.75 -12.70
CA GLY A 59 10.35 -14.62 -13.15
C GLY A 59 11.20 -15.20 -12.02
N VAL A 60 10.75 -15.16 -10.76
CA VAL A 60 11.56 -15.62 -9.61
C VAL A 60 10.77 -16.52 -8.68
N LYS A 61 9.45 -16.33 -8.52
CA LYS A 61 8.62 -17.10 -7.58
C LYS A 61 7.44 -17.78 -8.25
N VAL A 62 7.18 -19.03 -7.88
CA VAL A 62 6.04 -19.83 -8.36
C VAL A 62 5.34 -20.48 -7.16
N ALA A 63 4.04 -20.25 -7.02
CA ALA A 63 3.22 -20.87 -6.00
C ALA A 63 2.66 -22.21 -6.49
N VAL A 64 2.82 -23.26 -5.69
CA VAL A 64 2.41 -24.63 -6.02
C VAL A 64 1.46 -25.19 -4.96
N ASP A 65 0.61 -26.15 -5.32
CA ASP A 65 -0.38 -26.70 -4.39
C ASP A 65 0.28 -27.58 -3.33
N ARG A 66 1.28 -28.39 -3.71
CA ARG A 66 1.90 -29.33 -2.78
C ARG A 66 3.36 -29.63 -3.14
N ILE A 67 4.17 -29.84 -2.12
CA ILE A 67 5.55 -30.34 -2.24
C ILE A 67 5.68 -31.51 -1.28
N GLU A 68 6.01 -32.70 -1.79
CA GLU A 68 6.13 -33.92 -1.00
C GLU A 68 7.46 -34.60 -1.24
N ARG A 69 8.04 -35.12 -0.16
CA ARG A 69 9.23 -35.97 -0.25
C ARG A 69 8.80 -37.39 -0.67
N ASP A 70 9.34 -37.88 -1.78
CA ASP A 70 9.05 -39.21 -2.35
C ASP A 70 10.32 -40.05 -2.51
N GLY A 71 11.00 -40.37 -1.39
CA GLY A 71 12.17 -41.27 -1.32
C GLY A 71 13.42 -40.80 -2.06
N ASP A 72 13.33 -40.76 -3.40
CA ASP A 72 14.35 -40.42 -4.39
C ASP A 72 14.36 -38.93 -4.80
N GLY A 73 13.54 -38.10 -4.16
CA GLY A 73 13.39 -36.70 -4.54
C GLY A 73 12.14 -36.03 -3.98
N TYR A 74 11.64 -35.04 -4.71
CA TYR A 74 10.42 -34.30 -4.41
C TYR A 74 9.41 -34.42 -5.54
N LEU A 75 8.16 -34.66 -5.17
CA LEU A 75 7.01 -34.51 -6.06
C LEU A 75 6.38 -33.14 -5.81
N VAL A 76 6.34 -32.31 -6.84
CA VAL A 76 5.75 -30.97 -6.81
C VAL A 76 4.46 -31.00 -7.60
N THR A 77 3.33 -30.75 -6.93
CA THR A 77 2.04 -30.57 -7.59
C THR A 77 1.88 -29.10 -7.94
N LEU A 78 2.05 -28.76 -9.22
CA LEU A 78 2.01 -27.38 -9.73
C LEU A 78 0.57 -26.84 -9.69
N ASP A 79 -0.38 -27.65 -10.18
CA ASP A 79 -1.81 -27.38 -10.16
C ASP A 79 -2.56 -28.72 -10.01
N ALA A 80 -3.17 -28.93 -8.86
CA ALA A 80 -3.91 -30.13 -8.51
C ALA A 80 -5.18 -30.28 -9.36
N ALA A 81 -5.82 -29.19 -9.76
CA ALA A 81 -7.01 -29.22 -10.60
C ALA A 81 -6.67 -29.62 -12.05
N ALA A 82 -5.51 -29.18 -12.55
CA ALA A 82 -5.00 -29.56 -13.86
C ALA A 82 -4.24 -30.91 -13.87
N GLY A 83 -3.98 -31.51 -12.71
CA GLY A 83 -3.17 -32.72 -12.57
C GLY A 83 -1.70 -32.50 -12.95
N GLU A 84 -1.22 -31.26 -12.91
CA GLU A 84 0.11 -30.90 -13.36
C GLU A 84 1.14 -31.16 -12.24
N THR A 85 2.15 -31.99 -12.52
CA THR A 85 3.18 -32.35 -11.54
C THR A 85 4.58 -32.28 -12.13
N LEU A 86 5.55 -31.90 -11.29
CA LEU A 86 6.97 -31.90 -11.58
C LEU A 86 7.67 -32.82 -10.57
N ARG A 87 8.41 -33.83 -11.06
CA ARG A 87 9.24 -34.71 -10.21
C ARG A 87 10.69 -34.25 -10.26
N ILE A 88 11.25 -33.92 -9.10
CA ILE A 88 12.62 -33.44 -8.94
C ILE A 88 13.41 -34.50 -8.19
N LYS A 89 14.36 -35.16 -8.86
CA LYS A 89 15.16 -36.21 -8.23
C LYS A 89 16.36 -35.62 -7.50
N ASP A 90 16.80 -36.27 -6.43
CA ASP A 90 18.03 -35.87 -5.73
C ASP A 90 19.27 -35.95 -6.61
N THR A 91 19.29 -36.88 -7.59
CA THR A 91 20.37 -36.97 -8.58
C THR A 91 20.49 -35.72 -9.45
N ASP A 92 19.39 -34.98 -9.61
CA ASP A 92 19.30 -33.85 -10.52
C ASP A 92 19.44 -32.51 -9.77
N ALA A 93 19.06 -32.46 -8.49
CA ALA A 93 19.11 -31.26 -7.65
C ALA A 93 20.27 -31.28 -6.62
N GLY A 94 20.94 -32.41 -6.41
CA GLY A 94 21.82 -32.62 -5.27
C GLY A 94 21.05 -32.72 -3.94
N PRO A 95 21.75 -32.92 -2.81
CA PRO A 95 21.11 -32.83 -1.50
C PRO A 95 20.62 -31.40 -1.26
N PHE A 96 19.53 -31.27 -0.50
CA PHE A 96 18.97 -29.97 -0.17
C PHE A 96 19.47 -29.49 1.18
N ALA A 97 20.08 -28.30 1.22
CA ALA A 97 20.39 -27.64 2.46
C ALA A 97 19.09 -27.06 3.06
N ARG A 98 18.70 -27.58 4.23
CA ARG A 98 17.48 -27.18 4.94
C ARG A 98 17.76 -25.99 5.85
N THR A 99 16.91 -24.97 5.75
CA THR A 99 16.84 -23.86 6.70
C THR A 99 15.39 -23.47 6.97
N LEU A 100 15.13 -22.83 8.10
CA LEU A 100 13.88 -22.10 8.27
C LEU A 100 13.94 -20.80 7.46
N GLY A 101 12.80 -20.41 6.91
CA GLY A 101 12.66 -19.24 6.06
C GLY A 101 11.30 -18.57 6.20
N GLY A 102 11.05 -17.61 5.31
CA GLY A 102 9.93 -16.69 5.37
C GLY A 102 10.35 -15.33 5.90
N GLY A 103 9.84 -14.24 5.31
CA GLY A 103 10.40 -12.90 5.55
C GLY A 103 10.38 -12.47 7.01
N LEU A 104 9.26 -12.72 7.71
CA LEU A 104 9.14 -12.42 9.13
C LEU A 104 9.98 -13.36 10.02
N CYS A 105 10.20 -14.60 9.58
CA CYS A 105 11.05 -15.58 10.26
C CYS A 105 12.53 -15.15 10.19
N ASN A 106 13.03 -14.79 9.00
CA ASN A 106 14.38 -14.25 8.82
C ASN A 106 14.58 -12.98 9.65
N LEU A 107 13.65 -12.04 9.56
CA LEU A 107 13.66 -10.79 10.34
C LEU A 107 13.77 -11.09 11.83
N SER A 108 12.99 -12.06 12.33
CA SER A 108 12.97 -12.42 13.74
C SER A 108 14.30 -12.97 14.23
N LYS A 109 14.98 -13.79 13.42
CA LYS A 109 16.32 -14.31 13.74
C LYS A 109 17.37 -13.22 13.80
N ASP A 110 17.34 -12.32 12.82
CA ASP A 110 18.24 -11.18 12.79
C ASP A 110 18.02 -10.26 13.98
N LEU A 111 16.76 -10.07 14.35
CA LEU A 111 16.36 -9.19 15.44
C LEU A 111 16.99 -9.62 16.78
N GLU A 112 17.04 -10.92 17.08
CA GLU A 112 17.69 -11.44 18.30
C GLU A 112 19.17 -11.02 18.38
N VAL A 113 19.95 -11.33 17.34
CA VAL A 113 21.38 -11.02 17.27
C VAL A 113 21.63 -9.51 17.32
N ILE A 114 20.81 -8.72 16.60
CA ILE A 114 20.95 -7.26 16.54
C ILE A 114 20.59 -6.60 17.87
N LEU A 115 19.52 -7.05 18.53
CA LEU A 115 19.09 -6.52 19.82
C LEU A 115 20.12 -6.80 20.91
N ASP A 116 20.77 -7.97 20.89
CA ASP A 116 21.85 -8.28 21.81
C ASP A 116 23.02 -7.29 21.67
N VAL A 117 23.40 -6.94 20.44
CA VAL A 117 24.46 -5.96 20.17
C VAL A 117 24.05 -4.53 20.50
N LEU A 118 22.83 -4.12 20.15
CA LEU A 118 22.31 -2.79 20.49
C LEU A 118 22.05 -2.64 22.00
N GLY A 119 21.86 -3.76 22.70
CA GLY A 119 21.45 -3.84 24.08
C GLY A 119 22.58 -3.90 25.11
N GLU A 120 23.85 -4.03 24.72
CA GLU A 120 24.98 -4.08 25.66
C GLU A 120 24.95 -2.91 26.66
N GLY A 121 24.76 -3.25 27.95
CA GLY A 121 24.60 -2.30 29.07
C GLY A 121 23.16 -2.04 29.53
N ARG A 122 22.15 -2.66 28.90
CA ARG A 122 20.76 -2.68 29.38
C ARG A 122 20.35 -4.10 29.70
N ASP A 123 20.15 -4.42 30.98
CA ASP A 123 19.59 -5.71 31.46
C ASP A 123 18.15 -6.00 30.93
N ASN A 124 17.62 -5.19 30.02
CA ASN A 124 16.23 -5.19 29.54
C ASN A 124 16.11 -5.02 28.02
N ALA A 125 16.95 -5.69 27.21
CA ALA A 125 16.66 -5.78 25.77
C ALA A 125 15.25 -6.36 25.56
N PRO A 126 14.39 -5.78 24.69
CA PRO A 126 13.04 -6.29 24.49
C PRO A 126 13.08 -7.73 24.02
N ARG A 127 12.48 -8.64 24.78
CA ARG A 127 12.34 -10.05 24.36
C ARG A 127 11.11 -10.21 23.48
N ALA A 128 11.25 -11.03 22.45
CA ALA A 128 10.15 -11.44 21.60
C ALA A 128 9.53 -12.73 22.12
N ASP A 129 8.22 -12.74 22.27
CA ASP A 129 7.42 -13.94 22.38
C ASP A 129 7.01 -14.38 20.98
N TYR A 130 7.06 -15.69 20.74
CA TYR A 130 6.76 -16.29 19.44
C TYR A 130 5.52 -17.18 19.50
N LEU A 131 4.73 -17.16 18.42
CA LEU A 131 3.77 -18.21 18.08
C LEU A 131 4.27 -18.90 16.80
N THR A 132 4.61 -20.18 16.87
CA THR A 132 5.25 -20.92 15.77
C THR A 132 4.72 -22.35 15.65
N TRP A 133 4.94 -22.98 14.50
CA TRP A 133 4.64 -24.40 14.31
C TRP A 133 5.59 -25.28 15.14
N ALA A 134 5.09 -26.42 15.60
CA ALA A 134 5.85 -27.36 16.41
C ALA A 134 7.16 -27.82 15.73
N ASP A 135 7.20 -27.92 14.40
CA ASP A 135 8.38 -28.33 13.62
C ASP A 135 9.55 -27.33 13.62
N ALA A 136 9.36 -26.15 14.22
CA ALA A 136 10.38 -25.13 14.42
C ALA A 136 10.53 -24.68 15.87
N GLY A 137 9.93 -25.40 16.83
CA GLY A 137 9.95 -25.02 18.25
C GLY A 137 11.35 -24.87 18.84
N ASP A 138 12.34 -25.62 18.33
CA ASP A 138 13.74 -25.50 18.73
C ASP A 138 14.39 -24.19 18.27
N SER A 139 13.88 -23.59 17.19
CA SER A 139 14.40 -22.34 16.63
C SER A 139 13.70 -21.11 17.17
N PHE A 140 12.40 -21.17 17.47
CA PHE A 140 11.65 -20.05 18.03
C PHE A 140 10.93 -20.49 19.30
N PRO A 141 11.63 -20.48 20.45
CA PRO A 141 11.02 -20.89 21.71
C PRO A 141 9.84 -19.96 22.03
N GLY A 142 8.67 -20.54 22.27
CA GLY A 142 7.43 -19.78 22.44
C GLY A 142 6.20 -20.69 22.56
N THR A 143 5.04 -20.16 22.17
CA THR A 143 3.80 -20.94 22.07
C THR A 143 3.84 -21.75 20.78
N LEU A 144 3.71 -23.07 20.90
CA LEU A 144 3.73 -23.98 19.77
C LEU A 144 2.30 -24.29 19.31
N VAL A 145 2.10 -24.35 18.00
CA VAL A 145 0.86 -24.80 17.36
C VAL A 145 1.14 -26.12 16.66
N ASP A 146 0.24 -27.08 16.84
CA ASP A 146 0.30 -28.37 16.16
C ASP A 146 0.16 -28.17 14.64
N GLY A 147 1.03 -28.77 13.85
CA GLY A 147 1.06 -28.56 12.40
C GLY A 147 2.49 -28.36 11.87
N LEU A 148 2.58 -28.15 10.56
CA LEU A 148 3.86 -28.07 9.85
C LEU A 148 3.96 -26.79 9.03
N SER A 149 5.17 -26.26 8.99
CA SER A 149 5.56 -25.19 8.11
C SER A 149 5.36 -25.59 6.64
N ARG A 150 5.02 -24.63 5.79
CA ARG A 150 4.99 -24.86 4.33
C ARG A 150 6.41 -25.03 3.79
N THR A 151 6.57 -25.75 2.69
CA THR A 151 7.89 -25.96 2.07
C THR A 151 8.17 -25.00 0.92
N SER A 152 9.40 -24.54 0.77
CA SER A 152 9.91 -23.88 -0.44
C SER A 152 11.14 -24.62 -0.98
N LEU A 153 11.17 -24.89 -2.28
CA LEU A 153 12.36 -25.36 -2.99
C LEU A 153 13.03 -24.18 -3.69
N ILE A 154 14.33 -23.97 -3.47
CA ILE A 154 15.10 -22.85 -4.00
C ILE A 154 16.20 -23.39 -4.92
N PHE A 155 16.19 -22.92 -6.17
CA PHE A 155 17.09 -23.36 -7.23
C PHE A 155 17.92 -22.19 -7.74
N GLN A 156 19.25 -22.32 -7.72
CA GLN A 156 20.17 -21.33 -8.26
C GLN A 156 21.49 -21.99 -8.67
N SER A 157 22.05 -21.58 -9.80
CA SER A 157 23.40 -21.99 -10.20
C SER A 157 24.07 -20.90 -11.04
N LYS A 158 25.36 -21.07 -11.36
CA LYS A 158 26.10 -20.11 -12.20
C LYS A 158 25.43 -19.84 -13.55
N ASP A 159 24.77 -20.85 -14.12
CA ASP A 159 24.17 -20.80 -15.46
C ASP A 159 22.62 -20.80 -15.42
N PHE A 160 22.02 -20.51 -14.26
CA PHE A 160 20.56 -20.48 -14.09
C PHE A 160 20.16 -19.34 -13.14
N GLU A 161 19.40 -18.36 -13.65
CA GLU A 161 18.82 -17.33 -12.78
C GLU A 161 17.80 -17.98 -11.84
N LYS A 162 17.86 -17.57 -10.57
CA LYS A 162 17.13 -18.13 -9.42
C LYS A 162 15.64 -18.38 -9.67
N LEU A 163 15.15 -19.50 -9.15
CA LEU A 163 13.72 -19.83 -9.09
C LEU A 163 13.35 -20.38 -7.70
N ILE A 164 12.24 -19.92 -7.14
CA ILE A 164 11.69 -20.35 -5.87
C ILE A 164 10.31 -20.95 -6.11
N VAL A 165 10.12 -22.19 -5.65
CA VAL A 165 8.86 -22.94 -5.74
C VAL A 165 8.31 -23.11 -4.33
N THR A 166 7.21 -22.44 -3.99
CA THR A 166 6.68 -22.41 -2.61
C THR A 166 5.26 -22.98 -2.54
N GLN A 167 5.04 -23.86 -1.56
CA GLN A 167 3.73 -24.44 -1.27
C GLN A 167 2.71 -23.39 -0.81
N ARG A 168 1.46 -23.51 -1.24
CA ARG A 168 0.33 -22.67 -0.83
C ARG A 168 -0.08 -22.93 0.63
N GLY A 169 0.58 -22.23 1.54
CA GLY A 169 0.20 -22.18 2.97
C GLY A 169 0.73 -23.35 3.81
N PRO A 170 0.69 -23.22 5.15
CA PRO A 170 1.13 -24.26 6.08
C PRO A 170 0.19 -25.47 6.05
N THR A 171 0.67 -26.62 6.55
CA THR A 171 -0.10 -27.86 6.59
C THR A 171 -0.57 -28.14 8.02
N TYR A 172 -1.89 -28.13 8.25
CA TYR A 172 -2.50 -28.39 9.56
C TYR A 172 -3.92 -28.96 9.40
N ASP A 173 -4.43 -29.59 10.45
CA ASP A 173 -5.82 -30.05 10.52
C ASP A 173 -6.72 -28.89 10.97
N ALA A 174 -7.48 -28.35 10.03
CA ALA A 174 -8.38 -27.23 10.28
C ALA A 174 -9.60 -27.59 11.14
N GLU A 175 -9.94 -28.88 11.27
CA GLU A 175 -11.02 -29.33 12.17
C GLU A 175 -10.52 -29.41 13.62
N ALA A 176 -9.24 -29.74 13.82
CA ALA A 176 -8.64 -29.84 15.14
C ALA A 176 -8.09 -28.49 15.66
N ILE A 177 -7.73 -27.57 14.77
CA ILE A 177 -6.98 -26.35 15.13
C ILE A 177 -7.68 -25.09 14.63
N ASP A 178 -8.21 -24.31 15.57
CA ASP A 178 -8.64 -22.94 15.29
C ASP A 178 -7.43 -21.99 15.35
N LEU A 179 -6.73 -21.87 14.21
CA LEU A 179 -5.55 -21.02 14.09
C LEU A 179 -5.87 -19.55 14.38
N TRP A 180 -7.09 -19.09 14.09
CA TRP A 180 -7.48 -17.71 14.34
C TRP A 180 -7.65 -17.41 15.83
N GLN A 181 -8.24 -18.33 16.57
CA GLN A 181 -8.35 -18.23 18.02
C GLN A 181 -6.96 -18.25 18.68
N GLN A 182 -6.06 -19.13 18.24
CA GLN A 182 -4.67 -19.18 18.72
C GLN A 182 -3.93 -17.85 18.52
N GLU A 183 -4.04 -17.24 17.34
CA GLU A 183 -3.43 -15.93 17.07
C GLU A 183 -4.06 -14.82 17.92
N THR A 184 -5.38 -14.84 18.09
CA THR A 184 -6.09 -13.85 18.92
C THR A 184 -5.67 -13.92 20.39
N ASP A 185 -5.58 -15.14 20.94
CA ASP A 185 -5.16 -15.38 22.32
C ASP A 185 -3.69 -15.00 22.53
N PHE A 186 -2.83 -15.32 21.56
CA PHE A 186 -1.42 -14.95 21.57
C PHE A 186 -1.24 -13.43 21.61
N TYR A 187 -2.05 -12.68 20.86
CA TYR A 187 -1.99 -11.22 20.88
C TYR A 187 -2.44 -10.65 22.23
N GLY A 188 -3.43 -11.24 22.90
CA GLY A 188 -3.86 -10.85 24.25
C GLY A 188 -4.25 -9.36 24.41
N SER A 189 -4.24 -8.87 25.66
CA SER A 189 -4.52 -7.46 26.00
C SER A 189 -3.34 -6.81 26.72
N GLY A 190 -2.76 -5.73 26.17
CA GLY A 190 -1.61 -5.02 26.73
C GLY A 190 -0.95 -4.05 25.75
N ASN A 191 -0.05 -3.21 26.26
CA ASN A 191 0.82 -2.35 25.44
C ASN A 191 1.94 -3.20 24.83
N ASP A 192 1.77 -3.62 23.58
CA ASP A 192 2.68 -4.55 22.90
C ASP A 192 3.27 -3.95 21.62
N VAL A 193 4.27 -4.64 21.06
CA VAL A 193 4.81 -4.39 19.74
C VAL A 193 4.52 -5.59 18.87
N LEU A 194 3.70 -5.42 17.84
CA LEU A 194 3.37 -6.48 16.90
C LEU A 194 4.26 -6.34 15.67
N PHE A 195 4.94 -7.43 15.31
CA PHE A 195 5.53 -7.56 13.99
C PHE A 195 4.59 -8.40 13.12
N VAL A 196 4.18 -7.82 12.00
CA VAL A 196 3.27 -8.43 11.03
C VAL A 196 4.04 -8.70 9.76
N GLY A 197 3.89 -9.89 9.20
CA GLY A 197 4.56 -10.30 7.97
C GLY A 197 3.56 -10.47 6.83
N GLN A 198 3.95 -11.33 5.89
CA GLN A 198 3.05 -11.76 4.82
C GLN A 198 1.99 -12.73 5.35
N GLU A 199 0.75 -12.47 4.96
CA GLU A 199 -0.47 -13.18 5.31
C GLU A 199 -1.20 -13.66 4.04
N PRO A 200 -1.95 -14.76 4.13
CA PRO A 200 -2.88 -15.17 3.06
C PRO A 200 -4.07 -14.21 2.95
N GLN A 201 -4.77 -14.23 1.81
CA GLN A 201 -5.87 -13.32 1.50
C GLN A 201 -7.04 -13.37 2.50
N ASP A 202 -7.27 -14.53 3.10
CA ASP A 202 -8.38 -14.79 4.03
C ASP A 202 -8.04 -14.47 5.50
N SER A 203 -6.85 -13.91 5.77
CA SER A 203 -6.39 -13.62 7.13
C SER A 203 -7.16 -12.44 7.74
N ARG A 204 -7.90 -12.72 8.82
CA ARG A 204 -8.60 -11.70 9.64
C ARG A 204 -7.67 -10.88 10.54
N LYS A 205 -6.36 -11.13 10.48
CA LYS A 205 -5.33 -10.53 11.35
C LYS A 205 -5.30 -9.01 11.28
N PHE A 206 -5.36 -8.45 10.07
CA PHE A 206 -5.29 -7.01 9.87
C PHE A 206 -6.45 -6.27 10.55
N ASP A 207 -7.67 -6.78 10.40
CA ASP A 207 -8.86 -6.20 11.05
C ASP A 207 -8.77 -6.26 12.57
N ALA A 208 -8.35 -7.40 13.14
CA ALA A 208 -8.23 -7.51 14.59
C ALA A 208 -7.16 -6.58 15.16
N ILE A 209 -6.00 -6.47 14.50
CA ILE A 209 -4.95 -5.53 14.90
C ILE A 209 -5.47 -4.09 14.78
N MET A 210 -6.23 -3.78 13.73
CA MET A 210 -6.87 -2.47 13.58
C MET A 210 -7.84 -2.15 14.71
N GLN A 211 -8.78 -3.05 14.99
CA GLN A 211 -9.73 -2.90 16.09
C GLN A 211 -9.02 -2.76 17.44
N ARG A 212 -7.91 -3.48 17.63
CA ARG A 212 -7.10 -3.38 18.84
C ARG A 212 -6.37 -2.04 18.94
N LYS A 213 -5.66 -1.60 17.90
CA LYS A 213 -4.94 -0.30 17.87
C LYS A 213 -5.88 0.90 17.99
N LEU A 214 -7.15 0.75 17.58
CA LEU A 214 -8.18 1.76 17.80
C LEU A 214 -8.55 1.88 19.30
N LYS A 215 -8.62 0.76 20.02
CA LYS A 215 -8.90 0.70 21.47
C LYS A 215 -7.68 1.01 22.34
N ASP A 216 -6.50 0.60 21.90
CA ASP A 216 -5.22 0.78 22.57
C ASP A 216 -4.26 1.58 21.68
N LYS A 217 -4.17 2.87 21.95
CA LYS A 217 -3.25 3.78 21.24
C LYS A 217 -1.77 3.51 21.57
N GLY A 218 -1.48 2.73 22.61
CA GLY A 218 -0.13 2.34 23.00
C GLY A 218 0.41 1.11 22.25
N LEU A 219 -0.46 0.33 21.60
CA LEU A 219 -0.05 -0.75 20.71
C LEU A 219 0.85 -0.21 19.61
N ARG A 220 1.96 -0.87 19.29
CA ARG A 220 2.86 -0.49 18.19
C ARG A 220 2.89 -1.56 17.11
N VAL A 221 2.91 -1.18 15.84
CA VAL A 221 2.83 -2.10 14.71
C VAL A 221 3.97 -1.86 13.73
N PHE A 222 4.80 -2.88 13.55
CA PHE A 222 5.78 -2.97 12.46
C PHE A 222 5.24 -3.94 11.42
N TRP A 223 5.11 -3.50 10.17
CA TRP A 223 4.59 -4.33 9.09
C TRP A 223 5.63 -4.53 7.99
N LEU A 224 6.06 -5.78 7.83
CA LEU A 224 6.85 -6.25 6.69
C LEU A 224 5.87 -6.72 5.60
N VAL A 225 5.73 -5.92 4.56
CA VAL A 225 4.74 -6.14 3.50
C VAL A 225 5.26 -7.17 2.50
N GLY A 226 4.45 -8.17 2.17
CA GLY A 226 4.76 -9.11 1.07
C GLY A 226 4.20 -8.63 -0.28
N GLY A 227 4.99 -8.68 -1.35
CA GLY A 227 4.59 -8.15 -2.67
C GLY A 227 3.31 -8.71 -3.29
N ASN A 228 2.97 -9.98 -3.02
CA ASN A 228 1.73 -10.57 -3.53
C ASN A 228 0.48 -10.04 -2.81
N GLN A 229 0.62 -9.62 -1.55
CA GLN A 229 -0.51 -9.06 -0.79
C GLN A 229 -0.97 -7.73 -1.39
N LEU A 230 -0.01 -6.84 -1.71
CA LEU A 230 -0.32 -5.51 -2.24
C LEU A 230 -1.10 -5.53 -3.56
N LYS A 231 -0.98 -6.61 -4.36
CA LYS A 231 -1.68 -6.73 -5.65
C LYS A 231 -3.17 -7.05 -5.53
N GLN A 232 -3.62 -7.62 -4.40
CA GLN A 232 -4.93 -8.28 -4.33
C GLN A 232 -5.97 -7.56 -3.46
N LEU A 233 -5.57 -6.74 -2.48
CA LEU A 233 -6.51 -6.09 -1.54
C LEU A 233 -6.19 -4.61 -1.27
N TYR A 234 -6.12 -3.79 -2.34
CA TYR A 234 -5.71 -2.37 -2.26
C TYR A 234 -6.47 -1.56 -1.20
N THR A 235 -7.79 -1.71 -1.12
CA THR A 235 -8.65 -0.94 -0.22
C THR A 235 -8.42 -1.30 1.25
N GLU A 236 -8.35 -2.59 1.57
CA GLU A 236 -8.17 -3.11 2.93
C GLU A 236 -6.79 -2.72 3.49
N TYR A 237 -5.74 -2.82 2.67
CA TYR A 237 -4.39 -2.46 3.08
C TYR A 237 -4.18 -0.96 3.24
N ARG A 238 -4.89 -0.13 2.47
CA ARG A 238 -4.83 1.33 2.64
C ARG A 238 -5.35 1.76 4.02
N SER A 239 -6.44 1.18 4.51
CA SER A 239 -6.92 1.45 5.87
C SER A 239 -5.91 1.00 6.92
N PHE A 240 -5.26 -0.15 6.71
CA PHE A 240 -4.27 -0.66 7.65
C PHE A 240 -3.04 0.27 7.75
N LEU A 241 -2.57 0.88 6.66
CA LEU A 241 -1.48 1.86 6.68
C LEU A 241 -1.74 3.06 7.62
N SER A 242 -3.00 3.36 7.94
CA SER A 242 -3.34 4.47 8.85
C SER A 242 -2.98 4.22 10.31
N ILE A 243 -2.77 2.95 10.68
CA ILE A 243 -2.52 2.53 12.05
C ILE A 243 -1.12 1.93 12.27
N VAL A 244 -0.36 1.73 11.19
CA VAL A 244 0.98 1.15 11.19
C VAL A 244 2.01 2.19 11.63
N ASP A 245 2.95 1.82 12.49
CA ASP A 245 4.01 2.73 12.92
C ASP A 245 5.20 2.68 11.96
N VAL A 246 5.64 1.49 11.58
CA VAL A 246 6.72 1.28 10.60
C VAL A 246 6.23 0.33 9.53
N VAL A 247 6.33 0.75 8.28
CA VAL A 247 6.07 -0.11 7.12
C VAL A 247 7.36 -0.38 6.37
N SER A 248 7.58 -1.63 5.97
CA SER A 248 8.71 -2.06 5.15
C SER A 248 8.22 -2.75 3.88
N LEU A 249 8.71 -2.30 2.72
CA LEU A 249 8.26 -2.72 1.40
C LEU A 249 9.45 -2.80 0.44
N ASN A 250 9.38 -3.67 -0.57
CA ASN A 250 10.31 -3.64 -1.69
C ASN A 250 9.91 -2.54 -2.70
N LEU A 251 10.88 -1.83 -3.28
CA LEU A 251 10.63 -0.76 -4.24
C LEU A 251 9.88 -1.26 -5.48
N SER A 252 10.20 -2.44 -5.98
CA SER A 252 9.53 -3.00 -7.17
C SER A 252 8.06 -3.36 -6.89
N GLU A 253 7.79 -3.95 -5.72
CA GLU A 253 6.45 -4.31 -5.26
C GLU A 253 5.61 -3.06 -4.97
N ALA A 254 6.21 -2.09 -4.30
CA ALA A 254 5.57 -0.82 -3.98
C ALA A 254 5.35 0.03 -5.23
N ALA A 255 6.27 0.01 -6.18
CA ALA A 255 6.10 0.66 -7.47
C ALA A 255 4.84 0.11 -8.15
N GLN A 256 4.71 -1.22 -8.23
CA GLN A 256 3.49 -1.84 -8.80
C GLN A 256 2.24 -1.45 -8.01
N PHE A 257 2.28 -1.49 -6.68
CA PHE A 257 1.15 -1.13 -5.81
C PHE A 257 0.66 0.32 -5.98
N PHE A 258 1.59 1.27 -6.11
CA PHE A 258 1.26 2.68 -6.31
C PHE A 258 1.05 3.06 -7.77
N ALA A 259 0.96 2.06 -8.65
CA ALA A 259 0.90 2.23 -10.08
C ALA A 259 2.04 3.13 -10.60
N PHE A 260 3.30 2.76 -10.31
CA PHE A 260 4.56 3.23 -10.92
C PHE A 260 5.16 2.25 -11.94
N GLU A 261 5.87 2.76 -12.98
CA GLU A 261 6.33 1.91 -14.09
C GLU A 261 7.20 0.82 -13.52
N PRO A 262 7.08 -0.44 -13.98
CA PRO A 262 8.06 -1.44 -13.62
C PRO A 262 9.44 -0.91 -13.97
N LEU A 263 10.31 -0.79 -12.97
CA LEU A 263 11.65 -0.22 -13.12
C LEU A 263 12.52 -1.15 -13.98
N GLY A 264 12.46 -0.99 -15.31
CA GLY A 264 13.12 -1.87 -16.28
C GLY A 264 14.65 -1.76 -16.29
N ARG A 265 15.33 -2.78 -16.84
CA ARG A 265 16.80 -2.81 -17.02
C ARG A 265 17.33 -1.73 -18.01
N ARG A 266 16.47 -1.06 -18.78
CA ARG A 266 16.84 -0.17 -19.91
C ARG A 266 16.77 1.34 -19.64
N HIS A 267 16.41 1.80 -18.45
CA HIS A 267 16.37 3.25 -18.17
C HIS A 267 17.80 3.80 -18.03
N LYS A 268 18.19 4.76 -18.89
CA LYS A 268 19.50 5.45 -18.85
C LYS A 268 19.75 6.16 -17.51
N ASP A 269 18.70 6.62 -16.83
CA ASP A 269 18.72 7.32 -15.54
C ASP A 269 17.97 6.55 -14.43
N ALA A 270 18.11 5.22 -14.42
CA ALA A 270 17.35 4.34 -13.52
C ALA A 270 17.46 4.71 -12.03
N THR A 271 18.62 5.20 -11.58
CA THR A 271 18.88 5.52 -10.17
C THR A 271 18.10 6.75 -9.70
N GLU A 272 18.06 7.83 -10.50
CA GLU A 272 17.33 9.03 -10.11
C GLU A 272 15.81 8.77 -10.10
N LEU A 273 15.31 8.03 -11.10
CA LEU A 273 13.92 7.60 -11.16
C LEU A 273 13.53 6.73 -9.96
N ARG A 274 14.40 5.79 -9.55
CA ARG A 274 14.22 4.96 -8.34
C ARG A 274 14.09 5.80 -7.08
N ILE A 275 14.97 6.78 -6.92
CA ILE A 275 14.93 7.72 -5.79
C ILE A 275 13.61 8.51 -5.81
N MET A 276 13.18 9.01 -6.98
CA MET A 276 11.91 9.74 -7.12
C MET A 276 10.70 8.86 -6.78
N TYR A 277 10.69 7.60 -7.22
CA TYR A 277 9.64 6.64 -6.86
C TYR A 277 9.62 6.39 -5.37
N ALA A 278 10.77 6.11 -4.77
CA ALA A 278 10.90 5.88 -3.33
C ALA A 278 10.39 7.08 -2.52
N LYS A 279 10.69 8.32 -2.96
CA LYS A 279 10.17 9.53 -2.34
C LYS A 279 8.65 9.65 -2.43
N GLU A 280 8.08 9.46 -3.62
CA GLU A 280 6.64 9.61 -3.83
C GLU A 280 5.84 8.52 -3.10
N ILE A 281 6.32 7.27 -3.13
CA ILE A 281 5.78 6.16 -2.36
C ILE A 281 5.82 6.49 -0.87
N SER A 282 6.98 6.91 -0.36
CA SER A 282 7.13 7.31 1.04
C SER A 282 6.17 8.42 1.43
N ARG A 283 6.04 9.46 0.58
CA ARG A 283 5.10 10.57 0.78
C ARG A 283 3.67 10.07 0.93
N ARG A 284 3.20 9.22 0.00
CA ARG A 284 1.84 8.67 0.00
C ARG A 284 1.55 7.82 1.24
N ILE A 285 2.49 6.95 1.64
CA ILE A 285 2.28 6.10 2.82
C ILE A 285 2.29 6.92 4.11
N LEU A 286 3.19 7.91 4.23
CA LEU A 286 3.19 8.83 5.37
C LEU A 286 1.91 9.69 5.42
N ASP A 287 1.36 10.08 4.26
CA ASP A 287 0.06 10.75 4.17
C ASP A 287 -1.09 9.85 4.67
N TYR A 288 -1.03 8.54 4.39
CA TYR A 288 -2.06 7.60 4.87
C TYR A 288 -2.05 7.35 6.37
N GLY A 289 -0.94 7.63 7.06
CA GLY A 289 -0.91 7.63 8.53
C GLY A 289 0.37 7.07 9.14
N ALA A 290 1.14 6.29 8.38
CA ALA A 290 2.38 5.69 8.86
C ALA A 290 3.37 6.71 9.45
N ASN A 291 4.19 6.28 10.43
CA ASN A 291 5.21 7.13 11.05
C ASN A 291 6.55 7.03 10.32
N TYR A 292 6.92 5.81 9.90
CA TYR A 292 8.14 5.52 9.17
C TYR A 292 7.86 4.63 7.97
N VAL A 293 8.61 4.87 6.90
CA VAL A 293 8.60 4.07 5.68
C VAL A 293 10.00 3.58 5.41
N VAL A 294 10.13 2.28 5.17
CA VAL A 294 11.33 1.62 4.72
C VAL A 294 11.07 1.04 3.34
N ILE A 295 11.90 1.40 2.35
CA ILE A 295 11.79 0.87 1.00
C ILE A 295 13.11 0.24 0.60
N THR A 296 13.16 -1.08 0.44
CA THR A 296 14.36 -1.82 0.01
C THR A 296 14.37 -2.00 -1.52
N ASP A 297 15.52 -1.83 -2.18
CA ASP A 297 15.70 -2.01 -3.63
C ASP A 297 16.79 -3.06 -3.93
N GLY A 298 16.88 -4.09 -3.10
CA GLY A 298 17.87 -5.17 -3.22
C GLY A 298 19.30 -4.63 -3.32
N ALA A 299 20.04 -5.11 -4.33
CA ALA A 299 21.41 -4.69 -4.58
C ALA A 299 21.60 -3.20 -4.97
N LYS A 300 20.53 -2.42 -5.07
CA LYS A 300 20.59 -0.98 -5.43
C LYS A 300 20.51 -0.08 -4.21
N GLY A 301 20.18 -0.62 -3.04
CA GLY A 301 20.15 0.09 -1.78
C GLY A 301 18.76 0.11 -1.13
N ALA A 302 18.52 1.10 -0.29
CA ALA A 302 17.24 1.29 0.38
C ALA A 302 17.02 2.76 0.75
N SER A 303 15.77 3.12 1.01
CA SER A 303 15.41 4.42 1.54
C SER A 303 14.62 4.33 2.83
N LEU A 304 14.85 5.29 3.72
CA LEU A 304 14.12 5.50 4.96
C LEU A 304 13.44 6.87 4.92
N ALA A 305 12.19 6.95 5.33
CA ALA A 305 11.46 8.20 5.40
C ALA A 305 10.62 8.32 6.67
N ARG A 306 10.42 9.55 7.15
CA ARG A 306 9.48 9.85 8.24
C ARG A 306 8.82 11.21 8.07
N LYS A 307 7.73 11.42 8.81
CA LYS A 307 7.15 12.76 8.99
C LYS A 307 8.16 13.68 9.69
N ALA A 308 8.39 14.85 9.11
CA ALA A 308 9.18 15.92 9.69
C ALA A 308 8.29 17.13 10.04
N ARG A 309 8.83 18.08 10.80
CA ARG A 309 8.08 19.28 11.23
C ARG A 309 7.64 20.11 10.02
N GLY A 310 6.52 20.83 10.17
CA GLY A 310 6.03 21.75 9.14
C GLY A 310 5.50 21.07 7.87
N GLY A 311 4.89 19.88 8.01
CA GLY A 311 4.32 19.15 6.87
C GLY A 311 5.38 18.67 5.87
N GLN A 312 6.60 18.43 6.33
CA GLN A 312 7.69 17.91 5.50
C GLN A 312 7.84 16.39 5.69
N VAL A 313 8.51 15.76 4.74
CA VAL A 313 9.04 14.40 4.83
C VAL A 313 10.55 14.52 4.94
N GLU A 314 11.14 13.90 5.95
CA GLU A 314 12.59 13.65 6.00
C GLU A 314 12.86 12.33 5.29
N PHE A 315 13.77 12.35 4.34
CA PHE A 315 14.07 11.23 3.46
C PHE A 315 15.57 10.99 3.39
N VAL A 316 15.94 9.72 3.51
CA VAL A 316 17.30 9.21 3.45
C VAL A 316 17.33 8.12 2.39
N TYR A 317 18.18 8.27 1.38
CA TYR A 317 18.52 7.21 0.44
C TYR A 317 19.94 6.74 0.69
N SER A 318 20.11 5.44 0.87
CA SER A 318 21.39 4.79 1.07
C SER A 318 21.61 3.78 -0.06
N PRO A 319 22.54 4.03 -1.01
CA PRO A 319 22.86 3.07 -2.06
C PRO A 319 23.58 1.85 -1.47
N LEU A 320 23.39 0.67 -2.07
CA LEU A 320 24.28 -0.46 -1.76
C LEU A 320 25.62 -0.17 -2.42
N ILE A 321 26.66 0.01 -1.61
CA ILE A 321 28.02 0.22 -2.10
C ILE A 321 28.81 -1.04 -1.78
N GLN A 322 29.34 -1.68 -2.82
CA GLN A 322 30.23 -2.85 -2.70
C GLN A 322 31.42 -2.60 -1.77
N GLU A 323 31.85 -1.35 -1.61
CA GLU A 323 32.94 -0.92 -0.72
C GLU A 323 32.61 -1.02 0.78
N ASN A 324 31.34 -1.26 1.14
CA ASN A 324 30.88 -1.48 2.53
C ASN A 324 30.71 -2.97 2.88
N SER A 325 31.06 -3.89 1.97
CA SER A 325 31.25 -5.30 2.35
C SER A 325 32.39 -5.35 3.36
N ILE A 326 32.07 -5.65 4.61
CA ILE A 326 33.06 -6.10 5.58
C ILE A 326 33.69 -7.34 4.94
N GLU A 327 34.93 -7.28 4.45
CA GLU A 327 35.56 -8.31 3.61
C GLU A 327 35.14 -9.73 4.00
N VAL A 328 34.22 -10.35 3.24
CA VAL A 328 33.97 -11.80 3.30
C VAL A 328 33.54 -12.34 1.93
N ASP A 329 34.29 -13.34 1.48
CA ASP A 329 34.14 -14.18 0.29
C ASP A 329 33.35 -13.61 -0.93
N PRO A 330 34.03 -13.02 -1.93
CA PRO A 330 33.37 -12.53 -3.15
C PRO A 330 32.75 -13.63 -4.02
N ALA A 331 33.01 -14.92 -3.71
CA ALA A 331 32.41 -16.06 -4.40
C ALA A 331 30.97 -16.35 -3.96
N VAL A 332 30.54 -15.83 -2.80
CA VAL A 332 29.17 -16.01 -2.29
C VAL A 332 28.41 -14.69 -2.45
N ARG A 333 27.49 -14.66 -3.41
CA ARG A 333 26.57 -13.53 -3.64
C ARG A 333 25.15 -14.05 -3.64
N GLU A 334 24.51 -13.98 -2.48
CA GLU A 334 23.15 -14.49 -2.26
C GLU A 334 22.28 -13.37 -1.71
N ASP A 335 21.19 -13.01 -2.41
CA ASP A 335 20.33 -11.89 -2.05
C ASP A 335 19.10 -12.28 -1.21
N THR A 336 18.89 -13.59 -0.96
CA THR A 336 17.83 -14.06 -0.07
C THR A 336 18.04 -13.50 1.33
N GLY A 337 17.00 -12.91 1.92
CA GLY A 337 17.01 -12.42 3.30
C GLY A 337 17.56 -11.01 3.49
N CYS A 338 18.30 -10.44 2.54
CA CYS A 338 18.89 -9.09 2.69
C CYS A 338 17.84 -8.01 3.03
N GLY A 339 16.66 -8.06 2.41
CA GLY A 339 15.55 -7.13 2.72
C GLY A 339 14.96 -7.34 4.11
N ASP A 340 14.88 -8.59 4.56
CA ASP A 340 14.39 -8.96 5.88
C ASP A 340 15.35 -8.49 6.97
N SER A 341 16.66 -8.67 6.78
CA SER A 341 17.72 -8.23 7.70
C SER A 341 17.87 -6.71 7.75
N PHE A 342 17.64 -6.05 6.61
CA PHE A 342 17.51 -4.60 6.56
C PHE A 342 16.35 -4.14 7.44
N ALA A 343 15.17 -4.74 7.26
CA ALA A 343 13.98 -4.43 8.04
C ALA A 343 14.17 -4.78 9.53
N ALA A 344 14.86 -5.88 9.86
CA ALA A 344 15.20 -6.28 11.22
C ALA A 344 16.04 -5.22 11.93
N SER A 345 17.03 -4.66 11.24
CA SER A 345 17.89 -3.59 11.76
C SER A 345 17.07 -2.35 12.13
N ILE A 346 16.14 -1.95 11.25
CA ILE A 346 15.22 -0.84 11.53
C ILE A 346 14.24 -1.19 12.65
N GLY A 347 13.74 -2.43 12.68
CA GLY A 347 12.92 -2.97 13.76
C GLY A 347 13.64 -2.91 15.11
N ALA A 348 14.93 -3.22 15.15
CA ALA A 348 15.73 -3.15 16.35
C ALA A 348 15.91 -1.70 16.84
N TYR A 349 16.13 -0.73 15.94
CA TYR A 349 16.12 0.70 16.27
C TYR A 349 14.75 1.18 16.77
N PHE A 350 13.67 0.68 16.17
CA PHE A 350 12.30 0.96 16.60
C PHE A 350 12.00 0.42 18.01
N LEU A 351 12.55 -0.74 18.35
CA LEU A 351 12.43 -1.36 19.67
C LEU A 351 13.31 -0.69 20.73
N THR A 352 14.57 -0.37 20.40
CA THR A 352 15.58 0.10 21.38
C THR A 352 15.66 1.62 21.53
N GLY A 353 15.30 2.37 20.48
CA GLY A 353 15.51 3.81 20.36
C GLY A 353 14.23 4.65 20.31
N GLY A 354 13.04 4.04 20.32
CA GLY A 354 11.78 4.76 20.31
C GLY A 354 11.62 5.74 19.12
N PRO A 355 10.78 6.78 19.24
CA PRO A 355 10.24 7.56 18.11
C PRO A 355 11.19 8.57 17.44
N ILE A 356 12.50 8.58 17.74
CA ILE A 356 13.43 9.58 17.16
C ILE A 356 14.86 9.01 17.03
N PHE A 357 15.03 7.83 16.43
CA PHE A 357 16.37 7.45 15.98
C PHE A 357 16.79 8.30 14.76
N LYS A 358 18.10 8.48 14.60
CA LYS A 358 18.69 9.22 13.46
C LYS A 358 18.53 8.36 12.21
N LEU A 359 17.77 8.84 11.22
CA LEU A 359 17.44 8.05 10.02
C LEU A 359 18.69 7.63 9.25
N ASN A 360 19.69 8.50 9.17
CA ASN A 360 20.95 8.21 8.51
C ASN A 360 21.75 7.11 9.22
N GLU A 361 21.86 7.14 10.54
CA GLU A 361 22.55 6.10 11.31
C GLU A 361 21.86 4.74 11.16
N ALA A 362 20.53 4.70 11.30
CA ALA A 362 19.76 3.47 11.16
C ALA A 362 19.81 2.91 9.74
N ALA A 363 19.74 3.77 8.71
CA ALA A 363 19.91 3.34 7.32
C ALA A 363 21.31 2.76 7.08
N ASN A 364 22.36 3.44 7.55
CA ASN A 364 23.75 2.95 7.40
C ASN A 364 23.95 1.61 8.09
N PHE A 365 23.47 1.47 9.33
CA PHE A 365 23.56 0.22 10.07
C PHE A 365 22.82 -0.91 9.34
N ALA A 366 21.57 -0.67 8.93
CA ALA A 366 20.78 -1.65 8.19
C ALA A 366 21.45 -2.08 6.87
N HIS A 367 22.13 -1.16 6.18
CA HIS A 367 22.92 -1.48 4.99
C HIS A 367 24.12 -2.38 5.28
N TYR A 368 24.86 -2.12 6.36
CA TYR A 368 25.96 -3.00 6.76
C TYR A 368 25.45 -4.41 7.10
N ILE A 369 24.32 -4.52 7.81
CA ILE A 369 23.70 -5.82 8.12
C ILE A 369 23.28 -6.56 6.85
N ALA A 370 22.58 -5.89 5.93
CA ALA A 370 22.22 -6.49 4.64
C ALA A 370 23.45 -6.93 3.85
N GLY A 371 24.55 -6.15 3.93
CA GLY A 371 25.83 -6.49 3.33
C GLY A 371 26.48 -7.75 3.92
N ILE A 372 26.35 -7.99 5.23
CA ILE A 372 26.81 -9.23 5.87
C ILE A 372 26.05 -10.42 5.27
N ILE A 373 24.72 -10.35 5.23
CA ILE A 373 23.86 -11.43 4.72
C ILE A 373 24.11 -11.71 3.24
N TYR A 374 24.32 -10.66 2.44
CA TYR A 374 24.60 -10.77 1.01
C TYR A 374 25.83 -11.66 0.68
N GLN A 375 26.74 -11.80 1.66
CA GLN A 375 27.97 -12.59 1.57
C GLN A 375 27.86 -13.96 2.28
N ARG A 376 26.65 -14.41 2.62
CA ARG A 376 26.41 -15.70 3.28
C ARG A 376 25.47 -16.56 2.45
N ALA A 377 25.72 -17.87 2.42
CA ALA A 377 24.81 -18.85 1.80
C ALA A 377 23.63 -19.19 2.73
N ARG A 378 23.03 -18.17 3.37
CA ARG A 378 21.87 -18.30 4.27
C ARG A 378 21.13 -16.96 4.38
N PRO A 379 19.82 -16.95 4.70
CA PRO A 379 19.00 -15.74 4.64
C PRO A 379 18.92 -14.93 5.94
N HIS A 380 19.71 -15.25 6.97
CA HIS A 380 19.69 -14.57 8.27
C HIS A 380 21.04 -14.72 9.02
N LEU A 381 21.22 -13.90 10.04
CA LEU A 381 22.34 -13.81 10.96
C LEU A 381 22.33 -15.00 11.94
N THR A 382 23.50 -15.33 12.46
CA THR A 382 23.64 -16.25 13.60
C THR A 382 24.54 -15.66 14.67
N ASP A 383 24.63 -16.29 15.83
CA ASP A 383 25.52 -15.87 16.92
C ASP A 383 26.98 -15.70 16.48
N LYS A 384 27.42 -16.47 15.47
CA LYS A 384 28.76 -16.35 14.89
C LYS A 384 29.01 -15.02 14.17
N ASP A 385 27.96 -14.30 13.80
CA ASP A 385 28.03 -13.01 13.12
C ASP A 385 28.08 -11.83 14.10
N ARG A 386 27.92 -12.05 15.41
CA ARG A 386 27.83 -10.99 16.43
C ARG A 386 28.96 -9.95 16.33
N GLY A 387 30.21 -10.38 16.20
CA GLY A 387 31.34 -9.45 16.07
C GLY A 387 31.29 -8.57 14.81
N PHE A 388 30.71 -9.07 13.71
CA PHE A 388 30.48 -8.28 12.50
C PHE A 388 29.36 -7.26 12.71
N VAL A 389 28.31 -7.62 13.45
CA VAL A 389 27.21 -6.72 13.83
C VAL A 389 27.71 -5.60 14.75
N GLU A 390 28.57 -5.91 15.73
CA GLU A 390 29.23 -4.91 16.60
C GLU A 390 30.09 -3.92 15.81
N TYR A 391 30.88 -4.44 14.86
CA TYR A 391 31.67 -3.63 13.96
C TYR A 391 30.79 -2.74 13.07
N ALA A 392 29.72 -3.29 12.50
CA ALA A 392 28.73 -2.55 11.71
C ALA A 392 28.11 -1.39 12.51
N LEU A 393 27.77 -1.63 13.79
CA LEU A 393 27.22 -0.61 14.68
C LEU A 393 28.24 0.50 14.97
N THR A 394 29.49 0.12 15.27
CA THR A 394 30.57 1.09 15.49
C THR A 394 30.82 1.95 14.25
N LYS A 395 30.82 1.33 13.06
CA LYS A 395 30.94 2.05 11.79
C LYS A 395 29.77 2.98 11.53
N ALA A 396 28.53 2.51 11.69
CA ALA A 396 27.34 3.34 11.50
C ALA A 396 27.35 4.60 12.40
N ARG A 397 27.86 4.47 13.63
CA ARG A 397 28.02 5.59 14.58
C ARG A 397 29.21 6.50 14.28
N ALA A 398 30.34 5.94 13.84
CA ALA A 398 31.60 6.68 13.65
C ALA A 398 31.68 7.41 12.30
N SER A 399 31.10 6.86 11.24
CA SER A 399 31.45 7.25 9.85
C SER A 399 30.92 8.59 9.35
N GLY A 400 30.17 9.40 10.12
CA GLY A 400 29.46 10.53 9.52
C GLY A 400 28.54 10.05 8.37
N ALA A 401 28.13 10.92 7.43
CA ALA A 401 27.12 10.54 6.44
C ALA A 401 27.64 9.50 5.42
N PHE A 402 27.12 8.27 5.48
CA PHE A 402 26.99 7.42 4.28
C PHE A 402 25.55 7.24 3.83
N VAL A 403 24.91 8.38 3.66
CA VAL A 403 23.63 8.54 2.99
C VAL A 403 23.94 9.14 1.63
N GLY A 404 23.64 8.41 0.55
CA GLY A 404 23.81 8.94 -0.80
C GLY A 404 22.97 10.21 -1.03
N LYS A 405 21.85 10.34 -0.31
CA LYS A 405 21.03 11.56 -0.31
C LYS A 405 20.20 11.72 0.97
N HIS A 406 20.40 12.80 1.71
CA HIS A 406 19.59 13.19 2.88
C HIS A 406 18.91 14.52 2.55
N GLU A 407 17.58 14.54 2.55
CA GLU A 407 16.83 15.74 2.22
C GLU A 407 15.49 15.80 2.94
N THR A 408 14.90 16.99 2.92
CA THR A 408 13.52 17.21 3.35
C THR A 408 12.71 17.78 2.21
N PHE A 409 11.48 17.29 2.02
CA PHE A 409 10.58 17.79 1.00
C PHE A 409 9.14 17.94 1.49
N LYS A 410 8.37 18.81 0.84
CA LYS A 410 6.97 19.10 1.19
C LYS A 410 6.10 17.86 0.98
N ARG A 411 5.34 17.47 2.00
CA ARG A 411 4.46 16.28 1.96
C ARG A 411 3.30 16.43 0.97
N ASN A 412 2.88 17.67 0.68
CA ASN A 412 1.82 17.99 -0.27
C ASN A 412 2.32 18.24 -1.71
N HIS A 413 3.63 18.12 -1.98
CA HIS A 413 4.16 18.27 -3.34
C HIS A 413 4.51 16.89 -3.89
N CYS A 414 4.04 16.58 -5.11
CA CYS A 414 4.44 15.37 -5.82
C CYS A 414 5.95 15.36 -6.05
N GLN A 415 6.60 14.23 -5.76
CA GLN A 415 8.05 14.08 -5.89
C GLN A 415 8.48 13.57 -7.26
N ILE A 416 7.52 13.11 -8.07
CA ILE A 416 7.74 12.77 -9.47
C ILE A 416 7.35 13.99 -10.29
N ARG A 417 8.33 14.68 -10.86
CA ARG A 417 8.06 15.65 -11.91
C ARG A 417 7.60 14.85 -13.15
N PRO A 418 6.45 15.19 -13.76
CA PRO A 418 6.18 14.72 -15.12
C PRO A 418 7.38 15.08 -15.99
N ALA A 419 7.77 14.20 -16.89
CA ALA A 419 8.79 14.54 -17.89
C ALA A 419 8.41 15.88 -18.55
N THR A 420 9.39 16.70 -18.91
CA THR A 420 9.17 17.95 -19.68
C THR A 420 8.62 17.73 -21.10
N ILE A 421 8.43 16.46 -21.47
CA ILE A 421 7.68 16.04 -22.65
C ILE A 421 6.20 16.22 -22.30
N MET A 422 5.43 16.96 -23.13
CA MET A 422 3.98 17.03 -22.94
C MET A 422 3.43 15.60 -22.77
N PRO A 423 2.79 15.28 -21.63
CA PRO A 423 2.34 13.93 -21.39
C PRO A 423 1.37 13.53 -22.50
N ARG A 424 1.59 12.37 -23.13
CA ARG A 424 0.59 11.79 -24.03
C ARG A 424 -0.57 11.33 -23.16
N GLY A 425 -1.80 11.64 -23.57
CA GLY A 425 -3.01 11.24 -22.86
C GLY A 425 -3.14 9.71 -22.72
N PRO A 426 -4.11 9.24 -21.93
CA PRO A 426 -4.62 7.88 -22.04
C PRO A 426 -4.85 7.48 -23.49
N ARG A 427 -4.50 6.24 -23.86
CA ARG A 427 -4.79 5.71 -25.21
C ARG A 427 -6.29 5.69 -25.52
N ASN A 428 -7.13 5.64 -24.46
CA ASN A 428 -8.59 5.77 -24.48
C ASN A 428 -9.04 6.61 -23.28
N ASN A 429 -10.10 7.41 -23.44
CA ASN A 429 -10.60 8.33 -22.41
C ASN A 429 -11.05 7.62 -21.12
N VAL A 430 -10.85 8.29 -19.99
CA VAL A 430 -11.32 7.82 -18.67
C VAL A 430 -12.31 8.83 -18.11
N LEU A 431 -13.48 8.38 -17.67
CA LEU A 431 -14.47 9.22 -17.00
C LEU A 431 -14.35 9.05 -15.48
N VAL A 432 -14.29 10.17 -14.75
CA VAL A 432 -14.28 10.23 -13.29
C VAL A 432 -15.54 10.93 -12.83
N LEU A 433 -16.47 10.16 -12.28
CA LEU A 433 -17.71 10.60 -11.67
C LEU A 433 -17.46 10.98 -10.21
N ILE A 434 -17.58 12.28 -9.93
CA ILE A 434 -17.45 12.84 -8.59
C ILE A 434 -18.82 12.89 -7.93
N LEU A 435 -19.04 12.01 -6.97
CA LEU A 435 -20.25 11.95 -6.16
C LEU A 435 -20.12 12.84 -4.91
N GLY A 436 -21.06 13.77 -4.74
CA GLY A 436 -21.15 14.59 -3.53
C GLY A 436 -21.97 15.88 -3.71
N GLY A 437 -22.96 16.08 -2.84
CA GLY A 437 -23.90 17.21 -2.92
C GLY A 437 -24.80 17.15 -4.16
N ASN A 438 -25.62 18.18 -4.36
CA ASN A 438 -26.47 18.32 -5.55
C ASN A 438 -25.63 18.94 -6.70
N PRO A 439 -25.47 18.24 -7.85
CA PRO A 439 -24.71 18.76 -9.00
C PRO A 439 -25.39 19.97 -9.66
N ALA A 440 -26.71 20.14 -9.49
CA ALA A 440 -27.50 21.22 -10.09
C ALA A 440 -27.55 22.50 -9.24
N ASP A 441 -26.99 22.46 -8.02
CA ASP A 441 -27.05 23.56 -7.08
C ASP A 441 -25.74 24.38 -7.15
N PRO A 442 -25.75 25.55 -7.80
CA PRO A 442 -24.58 26.43 -7.84
C PRO A 442 -24.26 26.98 -6.46
N ASP A 443 -25.26 27.19 -5.60
CA ASP A 443 -25.11 27.82 -4.29
C ASP A 443 -24.80 26.81 -3.18
N GLN A 444 -24.54 25.55 -3.54
CA GLN A 444 -23.90 24.55 -2.70
C GLN A 444 -22.37 24.58 -2.79
N PRO A 445 -21.69 25.26 -1.86
CA PRO A 445 -20.35 24.87 -1.42
C PRO A 445 -20.32 24.81 0.11
N ALA A 446 -20.44 23.61 0.72
CA ALA A 446 -20.08 23.46 2.15
C ALA A 446 -20.07 22.03 2.65
N ILE A 447 -21.05 21.20 2.28
CA ILE A 447 -21.29 19.99 3.08
C ILE A 447 -20.27 18.89 2.73
N THR A 448 -20.02 18.60 1.46
CA THR A 448 -19.11 17.51 1.03
C THR A 448 -17.79 17.98 0.42
N GLY A 449 -17.69 19.25 0.01
CA GLY A 449 -16.49 19.81 -0.63
C GLY A 449 -16.27 19.40 -2.09
N ALA A 450 -17.10 18.52 -2.66
CA ALA A 450 -16.99 18.06 -4.05
C ALA A 450 -17.14 19.18 -5.09
N GLY A 451 -18.15 20.04 -4.93
CA GLY A 451 -18.38 21.19 -5.84
C GLY A 451 -17.20 22.16 -5.84
N ALA A 452 -16.73 22.54 -4.66
CA ALA A 452 -15.58 23.42 -4.49
C ALA A 452 -14.28 22.79 -5.04
N ALA A 453 -14.07 21.49 -4.85
CA ALA A 453 -12.91 20.78 -5.38
C ALA A 453 -12.87 20.81 -6.92
N VAL A 454 -14.00 20.55 -7.57
CA VAL A 454 -14.11 20.58 -9.04
C VAL A 454 -13.98 22.01 -9.57
N GLU A 455 -14.60 23.00 -8.91
CA GLU A 455 -14.49 24.41 -9.30
C GLU A 455 -13.05 24.93 -9.18
N ASN A 456 -12.38 24.65 -8.06
CA ASN A 456 -11.00 25.06 -7.83
C ASN A 456 -10.03 24.35 -8.80
N LEU A 457 -10.27 23.08 -9.13
CA LEU A 457 -9.54 22.37 -10.17
C LEU A 457 -9.71 23.04 -11.53
N ALA A 458 -10.95 23.34 -11.94
CA ALA A 458 -11.23 24.02 -13.22
C ALA A 458 -10.54 25.39 -13.28
N ARG A 459 -10.57 26.14 -12.17
CA ARG A 459 -9.89 27.43 -12.03
C ARG A 459 -8.37 27.30 -12.14
N ALA A 460 -7.78 26.28 -11.50
CA ALA A 460 -6.35 26.01 -11.57
C ALA A 460 -5.92 25.63 -12.99
N ILE A 461 -6.73 24.86 -13.73
CA ILE A 461 -6.49 24.52 -15.13
C ILE A 461 -6.54 25.78 -16.00
N ALA A 462 -7.58 26.60 -15.87
CA ALA A 462 -7.74 27.83 -16.65
C ALA A 462 -6.61 28.84 -16.42
N LYS A 463 -6.04 28.88 -15.21
CA LYS A 463 -4.89 29.72 -14.85
C LYS A 463 -3.53 29.08 -15.14
N ASN A 464 -3.51 27.86 -15.66
CA ASN A 464 -2.29 27.08 -15.89
C ASN A 464 -1.47 26.84 -14.61
N GLU A 465 -2.14 26.74 -13.46
CA GLU A 465 -1.56 26.47 -12.13
C GLU A 465 -1.47 24.96 -11.84
N TYR A 466 -2.18 24.13 -12.60
CA TYR A 466 -2.12 22.67 -12.52
C TYR A 466 -1.33 22.08 -13.70
N PRO A 467 -0.12 21.51 -13.48
CA PRO A 467 0.77 21.08 -14.56
C PRO A 467 0.22 19.99 -15.50
N LEU A 468 -0.69 19.13 -15.01
CA LEU A 468 -1.35 18.10 -15.81
C LEU A 468 -2.70 18.57 -16.39
N GLY A 469 -3.03 19.85 -16.23
CA GLY A 469 -4.26 20.46 -16.74
C GLY A 469 -4.55 20.19 -18.22
N PRO A 470 -3.55 20.11 -19.13
CA PRO A 470 -3.81 19.75 -20.52
C PRO A 470 -4.43 18.36 -20.76
N LEU A 471 -4.39 17.44 -19.78
CA LEU A 471 -4.94 16.09 -19.87
C LEU A 471 -6.16 15.85 -18.99
N VAL A 472 -6.63 16.89 -18.31
CA VAL A 472 -7.77 16.83 -17.41
C VAL A 472 -8.86 17.76 -17.93
N HIS A 473 -10.01 17.18 -18.25
CA HIS A 473 -11.15 17.91 -18.77
C HIS A 473 -12.24 17.94 -17.71
N VAL A 474 -12.43 19.10 -17.06
CA VAL A 474 -13.58 19.29 -16.17
C VAL A 474 -14.80 19.51 -17.04
N VAL A 475 -15.73 18.55 -17.03
CA VAL A 475 -16.97 18.60 -17.81
C VAL A 475 -17.90 19.63 -17.17
N PRO A 476 -18.24 20.72 -17.87
CA PRO A 476 -19.05 21.77 -17.29
C PRO A 476 -20.50 21.32 -17.11
N ARG A 477 -21.13 21.74 -16.01
CA ARG A 477 -22.58 21.62 -15.84
C ARG A 477 -23.29 22.79 -16.48
N VAL A 478 -24.21 22.52 -17.39
CA VAL A 478 -25.13 23.51 -17.94
C VAL A 478 -26.33 23.64 -17.01
N ILE A 479 -26.60 24.85 -16.51
CA ILE A 479 -27.63 25.09 -15.50
C ILE A 479 -28.44 26.34 -15.88
N ALA A 480 -29.77 26.23 -15.84
CA ALA A 480 -30.69 27.36 -16.01
C ALA A 480 -30.91 28.13 -14.69
N HIS A 481 -29.83 28.52 -14.01
CA HIS A 481 -29.88 29.27 -12.75
C HIS A 481 -28.91 30.46 -12.77
N PRO A 482 -29.36 31.70 -12.43
CA PRO A 482 -28.51 32.90 -12.50
C PRO A 482 -27.20 32.80 -11.70
N SER A 483 -27.22 32.15 -10.52
CA SER A 483 -26.03 31.98 -9.69
C SER A 483 -24.93 31.09 -10.29
N ALA A 484 -25.19 30.41 -11.41
CA ALA A 484 -24.16 29.66 -12.15
C ALA A 484 -23.22 30.59 -12.95
N GLN A 485 -23.64 31.84 -13.20
CA GLN A 485 -22.85 32.79 -13.99
C GLN A 485 -21.50 33.10 -13.32
N GLY A 486 -20.41 32.91 -14.07
CA GLY A 486 -19.05 33.22 -13.60
C GLY A 486 -18.41 32.16 -12.70
N ARG A 487 -19.05 31.02 -12.47
CA ARG A 487 -18.47 29.89 -11.72
C ARG A 487 -17.67 28.97 -12.64
N ALA A 488 -16.46 28.60 -12.22
CA ALA A 488 -15.61 27.71 -13.02
C ALA A 488 -16.18 26.27 -13.01
N GLY A 489 -16.27 25.63 -14.17
CA GLY A 489 -16.89 24.30 -14.31
C GLY A 489 -18.43 24.31 -14.40
N MET A 490 -19.05 25.47 -14.58
CA MET A 490 -20.48 25.62 -14.87
C MET A 490 -20.71 26.57 -16.05
N VAL A 491 -21.80 26.35 -16.77
CA VAL A 491 -22.28 27.21 -17.85
C VAL A 491 -23.72 27.60 -17.53
N SER A 492 -23.93 28.90 -17.30
CA SER A 492 -25.28 29.45 -17.17
C SER A 492 -25.87 29.66 -18.56
N LEU A 493 -27.03 29.06 -18.83
CA LEU A 493 -27.84 29.39 -20.00
C LEU A 493 -29.14 30.04 -19.55
N ASP A 494 -29.69 30.92 -20.38
CA ASP A 494 -31.05 31.35 -20.17
C ASP A 494 -32.03 30.18 -20.47
N PRO A 495 -33.24 30.18 -19.90
CA PRO A 495 -34.19 29.09 -20.09
C PRO A 495 -34.59 28.83 -21.54
N ALA A 496 -34.59 29.86 -22.41
CA ALA A 496 -34.98 29.71 -23.80
C ALA A 496 -33.88 29.01 -24.62
N GLU A 497 -32.62 29.38 -24.38
CA GLU A 497 -31.46 28.71 -24.96
C GLU A 497 -31.33 27.27 -24.46
N MET A 498 -31.60 27.03 -23.17
CA MET A 498 -31.63 25.67 -22.61
C MET A 498 -32.68 24.80 -23.31
N GLN A 499 -33.91 25.31 -23.47
CA GLN A 499 -34.98 24.61 -24.18
C GLN A 499 -34.62 24.32 -25.65
N GLN A 500 -34.02 25.29 -26.35
CA GLN A 500 -33.56 25.10 -27.73
C GLN A 500 -32.50 23.99 -27.84
N ARG A 501 -31.57 23.91 -26.88
CA ARG A 501 -30.53 22.87 -26.85
C ARG A 501 -31.11 21.48 -26.49
N ILE A 502 -32.17 21.43 -25.67
CA ILE A 502 -32.93 20.20 -25.39
C ILE A 502 -33.62 19.70 -26.66
N GLU A 503 -34.37 20.57 -27.34
CA GLU A 503 -35.11 20.22 -28.55
C GLU A 503 -34.22 19.81 -29.73
N SER A 504 -33.00 20.35 -29.78
CA SER A 504 -32.01 19.97 -30.80
C SER A 504 -31.21 18.70 -30.45
N GLY A 505 -31.51 18.04 -29.33
CA GLY A 505 -30.89 16.77 -28.93
C GLY A 505 -29.39 16.88 -28.60
N ARG A 506 -28.94 18.06 -28.13
CA ARG A 506 -27.52 18.31 -27.82
C ARG A 506 -27.12 17.94 -26.40
N PHE A 507 -28.08 17.63 -25.54
CA PHE A 507 -27.81 17.19 -24.18
C PHE A 507 -27.63 15.67 -24.13
N CYS A 508 -26.74 15.24 -23.25
CA CYS A 508 -26.60 13.85 -22.86
C CYS A 508 -27.84 13.43 -22.04
N PRO A 509 -28.63 12.45 -22.52
CA PRO A 509 -29.88 12.09 -21.86
C PRO A 509 -29.68 11.40 -20.50
N GLU A 510 -28.52 10.79 -20.25
CA GLU A 510 -28.17 10.11 -18.99
C GLU A 510 -27.70 11.05 -17.87
N ILE A 511 -27.54 12.35 -18.16
CA ILE A 511 -26.97 13.30 -17.20
C ILE A 511 -27.80 14.58 -17.12
N GLY A 512 -28.44 14.78 -15.97
CA GLY A 512 -29.16 15.99 -15.61
C GLY A 512 -30.62 15.76 -15.27
N ASP A 513 -31.33 16.86 -15.10
CA ASP A 513 -32.78 16.88 -14.94
C ASP A 513 -33.35 17.89 -15.93
N LEU A 514 -33.60 17.42 -17.15
CA LEU A 514 -34.14 18.20 -18.26
C LEU A 514 -35.67 18.35 -18.19
N GLU A 515 -36.32 17.61 -17.28
CA GLU A 515 -37.77 17.66 -17.06
C GLU A 515 -38.16 18.58 -15.90
N GLY A 516 -37.19 19.13 -15.17
CA GLY A 516 -37.40 20.11 -14.10
C GLY A 516 -37.98 19.53 -12.82
N ARG A 517 -37.81 18.22 -12.58
CA ARG A 517 -38.32 17.51 -11.40
C ARG A 517 -37.75 18.06 -10.07
N THR A 518 -36.58 18.68 -10.13
CA THR A 518 -35.84 19.29 -9.01
C THR A 518 -35.97 20.81 -8.92
N GLY A 519 -36.75 21.43 -9.82
CA GLY A 519 -36.98 22.88 -9.87
C GLY A 519 -35.89 23.70 -10.58
N ILE A 520 -34.75 23.09 -10.93
CA ILE A 520 -33.68 23.70 -11.72
C ILE A 520 -33.30 22.77 -12.88
N LEU A 521 -33.51 23.24 -14.11
CA LEU A 521 -33.08 22.51 -15.30
C LEU A 521 -31.55 22.51 -15.37
N ASN A 522 -30.97 21.33 -15.51
CA ASN A 522 -29.53 21.16 -15.65
C ASN A 522 -29.20 19.93 -16.51
N GLY A 523 -28.00 19.92 -17.08
CA GLY A 523 -27.48 18.76 -17.81
C GLY A 523 -26.04 18.95 -18.28
N VAL A 524 -25.61 18.07 -19.17
CA VAL A 524 -24.30 18.10 -19.83
C VAL A 524 -24.51 18.04 -21.33
N LEU A 525 -23.70 18.77 -22.11
CA LEU A 525 -23.75 18.71 -23.56
C LEU A 525 -22.95 17.50 -24.05
N THR A 526 -23.45 16.81 -25.06
CA THR A 526 -22.77 15.64 -25.64
C THR A 526 -21.38 15.99 -26.18
N GLU A 527 -21.19 17.22 -26.68
CA GLU A 527 -19.90 17.69 -27.19
C GLU A 527 -18.83 17.79 -26.09
N ASP A 528 -19.21 18.09 -24.84
CA ASP A 528 -18.29 18.20 -23.69
C ASP A 528 -17.78 16.84 -23.18
N LEU A 529 -18.42 15.75 -23.63
CA LEU A 529 -18.02 14.36 -23.35
C LEU A 529 -17.20 13.75 -24.49
N SER A 530 -16.94 14.52 -25.55
CA SER A 530 -16.29 14.06 -26.77
C SER A 530 -15.08 14.93 -27.13
N GLY A 531 -14.03 14.35 -27.72
CA GLY A 531 -12.91 15.11 -28.27
C GLY A 531 -11.53 14.60 -27.85
N ALA A 532 -10.91 15.25 -26.86
CA ALA A 532 -9.49 15.09 -26.54
C ALA A 532 -9.19 13.85 -25.68
N GLU A 533 -8.03 13.23 -25.91
CA GLU A 533 -7.50 12.13 -25.09
C GLU A 533 -7.21 12.63 -23.66
N GLY A 534 -7.87 12.06 -22.65
CA GLY A 534 -7.69 12.54 -21.29
C GLY A 534 -8.57 11.90 -20.23
N VAL A 535 -8.51 12.50 -19.04
CA VAL A 535 -9.39 12.18 -17.92
C VAL A 535 -10.48 13.23 -17.85
N TYR A 536 -11.73 12.80 -18.00
CA TYR A 536 -12.92 13.64 -17.90
C TYR A 536 -13.41 13.61 -16.46
N VAL A 537 -13.58 14.76 -15.83
CA VAL A 537 -14.04 14.89 -14.45
C VAL A 537 -15.42 15.50 -14.47
N LEU A 538 -16.42 14.72 -14.08
CA LEU A 538 -17.82 15.11 -14.08
C LEU A 538 -18.38 15.01 -12.66
N ARG A 539 -18.95 16.11 -12.17
CA ARG A 539 -19.79 16.06 -10.95
C ARG A 539 -21.14 15.45 -11.31
N ALA A 540 -21.53 14.39 -10.61
CA ALA A 540 -22.76 13.66 -10.85
C ALA A 540 -23.51 13.35 -9.55
N GLY A 541 -24.83 13.27 -9.66
CA GLY A 541 -25.70 12.66 -8.67
C GLY A 541 -25.58 11.14 -8.73
N PHE A 542 -26.05 10.47 -7.67
CA PHE A 542 -25.98 9.02 -7.60
C PHE A 542 -26.78 8.34 -8.72
N LEU A 543 -27.99 8.83 -9.03
CA LEU A 543 -28.82 8.25 -10.10
C LEU A 543 -28.24 8.46 -11.49
N GLU A 544 -27.67 9.64 -11.77
CA GLU A 544 -26.97 9.90 -13.04
C GLU A 544 -25.78 8.95 -13.21
N ALA A 545 -25.01 8.71 -12.13
CA ALA A 545 -23.91 7.76 -12.19
C ALA A 545 -24.36 6.32 -12.47
N MET A 546 -25.55 5.92 -11.98
CA MET A 546 -26.15 4.63 -12.32
C MET A 546 -26.51 4.55 -13.80
N GLU A 547 -27.15 5.59 -14.32
CA GLU A 547 -27.55 5.67 -15.73
C GLU A 547 -26.33 5.60 -16.64
N ILE A 548 -25.28 6.35 -16.34
CA ILE A 548 -23.98 6.33 -17.03
C ILE A 548 -23.36 4.93 -17.02
N LEU A 549 -23.30 4.26 -15.86
CA LEU A 549 -22.72 2.91 -15.77
C LEU A 549 -23.51 1.86 -16.54
N SER A 550 -24.81 2.08 -16.71
CA SER A 550 -25.70 1.19 -17.48
C SER A 550 -25.79 1.54 -18.97
N SER A 551 -25.18 2.64 -19.40
CA SER A 551 -25.24 3.14 -20.78
C SER A 551 -24.14 2.51 -21.63
N GLU A 552 -24.54 1.84 -22.72
CA GLU A 552 -23.62 1.31 -23.73
C GLU A 552 -22.84 2.43 -24.43
N ASP A 553 -23.47 3.60 -24.61
CA ASP A 553 -22.85 4.77 -25.25
C ASP A 553 -21.66 5.29 -24.41
N PHE A 554 -21.75 5.26 -23.09
CA PHE A 554 -20.65 5.63 -22.20
C PHE A 554 -19.53 4.58 -22.16
N ALA A 555 -19.88 3.30 -22.27
CA ALA A 555 -18.90 2.23 -22.36
C ALA A 555 -18.07 2.31 -23.66
N ASP A 556 -18.67 2.81 -24.75
CA ASP A 556 -17.98 3.04 -26.01
C ASP A 556 -17.13 4.32 -26.01
N LEU A 557 -17.56 5.37 -25.30
CA LEU A 557 -16.84 6.65 -25.21
C LEU A 557 -15.65 6.60 -24.25
N PHE A 558 -15.74 5.81 -23.19
CA PHE A 558 -14.73 5.74 -22.13
C PHE A 558 -14.30 4.30 -21.89
N ALA A 559 -13.00 4.04 -21.98
CA ALA A 559 -12.46 2.72 -21.70
C ALA A 559 -12.54 2.34 -20.22
N ASP A 560 -12.71 3.32 -19.34
CA ASP A 560 -12.81 3.12 -17.90
C ASP A 560 -13.64 4.24 -17.26
N ILE A 561 -14.50 3.87 -16.31
CA ILE A 561 -15.35 4.78 -15.56
C ILE A 561 -15.06 4.60 -14.07
N LYS A 562 -14.62 5.68 -13.42
CA LYS A 562 -14.31 5.74 -11.99
C LYS A 562 -15.39 6.52 -11.26
N ILE A 563 -15.81 6.01 -10.12
CA ILE A 563 -16.72 6.64 -9.16
C ILE A 563 -15.91 7.01 -7.92
N TRP A 564 -15.73 8.31 -7.72
CA TRP A 564 -15.08 8.84 -6.53
C TRP A 564 -16.08 9.63 -5.69
N HIS A 565 -16.11 9.32 -4.39
CA HIS A 565 -17.18 9.75 -3.52
C HIS A 565 -16.65 10.59 -2.35
N PHE A 566 -17.05 11.86 -2.29
CA PHE A 566 -16.74 12.76 -1.19
C PHE A 566 -17.65 12.47 0.00
N ALA A 567 -17.16 11.63 0.91
CA ALA A 567 -17.93 11.18 2.05
C ALA A 567 -17.78 12.14 3.23
N THR A 568 -18.88 12.76 3.62
CA THR A 568 -19.08 13.10 5.02
C THR A 568 -19.56 11.86 5.76
N GLU A 569 -19.24 11.72 7.04
CA GLU A 569 -20.22 11.08 7.93
C GLU A 569 -21.55 11.85 7.73
N ASN A 570 -22.66 11.34 7.21
CA ASN A 570 -23.12 10.00 6.91
C ASN A 570 -24.35 10.19 5.97
N ILE A 571 -24.27 9.80 4.70
CA ILE A 571 -25.01 10.52 3.65
C ILE A 571 -26.54 10.24 3.61
N ASP A 572 -27.01 9.07 4.04
CA ASP A 572 -28.45 8.76 4.10
C ASP A 572 -28.96 8.41 5.51
N GLU A 573 -28.10 7.96 6.42
CA GLU A 573 -28.51 7.52 7.77
C GLU A 573 -29.04 8.67 8.64
N ARG A 574 -28.69 9.92 8.34
CA ARG A 574 -29.30 11.11 8.96
C ARG A 574 -30.65 11.52 8.37
N LEU A 575 -30.92 11.20 7.09
CA LEU A 575 -32.17 11.56 6.41
C LEU A 575 -33.31 10.58 6.76
N VAL A 576 -33.00 9.31 7.00
CA VAL A 576 -33.96 8.27 7.39
C VAL A 576 -34.30 8.30 8.89
N TRP A 577 -33.38 8.71 9.78
CA TRP A 577 -33.72 8.89 11.20
C TRP A 577 -34.75 10.02 11.43
N HIS A 578 -34.80 11.02 10.53
CA HIS A 578 -35.67 12.19 10.64
C HIS A 578 -37.01 12.10 9.91
N THR A 579 -37.18 11.18 8.97
CA THR A 579 -38.47 10.97 8.26
C THR A 579 -39.51 10.17 9.07
N LYS A 580 -39.22 9.87 10.35
CA LYS A 580 -40.16 9.55 11.45
C LYS A 580 -41.01 8.28 11.23
N ARG A 581 -41.22 7.41 12.23
CA ARG A 581 -42.26 7.56 13.28
C ARG A 581 -43.71 7.88 12.81
N LYS A 582 -44.01 8.22 11.54
CA LYS A 582 -45.36 8.66 11.08
C LYS A 582 -45.60 8.45 9.55
N GLY A 583 -46.34 7.39 9.20
CA GLY A 583 -47.31 7.21 8.07
C GLY A 583 -46.98 7.71 6.65
N VAL A 584 -47.02 6.83 5.64
CA VAL A 584 -46.25 6.99 4.39
C VAL A 584 -47.09 7.27 3.11
N SER A 585 -46.60 8.16 2.23
CA SER A 585 -47.13 8.61 0.91
C SER A 585 -46.31 8.08 -0.32
N ARG A 586 -46.70 8.47 -1.54
CA ARG A 586 -46.10 8.04 -2.83
C ARG A 586 -44.64 8.50 -3.04
N GLU A 587 -44.26 9.67 -2.53
CA GLU A 587 -42.86 10.18 -2.60
C GLU A 587 -41.91 9.33 -1.76
N GLN A 588 -42.40 8.81 -0.64
CA GLN A 588 -41.63 7.91 0.22
C GLN A 588 -41.48 6.50 -0.39
N SER A 589 -42.38 6.09 -1.29
CA SER A 589 -42.21 4.83 -2.04
C SER A 589 -41.07 4.89 -3.06
N GLN A 590 -40.82 6.06 -3.64
CA GLN A 590 -39.68 6.29 -4.53
C GLN A 590 -38.35 6.34 -3.76
N GLU A 591 -38.36 6.88 -2.55
CA GLU A 591 -37.17 6.93 -1.69
C GLU A 591 -36.76 5.55 -1.17
N VAL A 592 -37.73 4.70 -0.84
CA VAL A 592 -37.48 3.29 -0.46
C VAL A 592 -36.84 2.50 -1.62
N MET A 593 -37.27 2.75 -2.87
CA MET A 593 -36.65 2.12 -4.05
C MET A 593 -35.22 2.61 -4.28
N ARG A 594 -34.93 3.90 -4.09
CA ARG A 594 -33.56 4.45 -4.17
C ARG A 594 -32.65 3.85 -3.12
N GLN A 595 -33.15 3.68 -1.91
CA GLN A 595 -32.38 3.11 -0.80
C GLN A 595 -32.05 1.62 -1.02
N ALA A 596 -33.00 0.83 -1.54
CA ALA A 596 -32.76 -0.58 -1.88
C ALA A 596 -31.78 -0.78 -3.06
N LEU A 597 -31.79 0.14 -4.04
CA LEU A 597 -30.80 0.15 -5.13
C LEU A 597 -29.40 0.52 -4.62
N ARG A 598 -29.31 1.46 -3.69
CA ARG A 598 -28.07 1.90 -3.06
C ARG A 598 -27.44 0.82 -2.19
N ASP A 599 -28.21 0.10 -1.38
CA ASP A 599 -27.69 -0.98 -0.53
C ASP A 599 -27.19 -2.18 -1.34
N ASN A 600 -27.83 -2.49 -2.46
CA ASN A 600 -27.37 -3.52 -3.38
C ASN A 600 -26.08 -3.12 -4.11
N MET A 601 -25.91 -1.85 -4.49
CA MET A 601 -24.75 -1.43 -5.26
C MET A 601 -23.54 -0.99 -4.43
N ILE A 602 -23.73 -0.44 -3.23
CA ILE A 602 -22.63 -0.29 -2.26
C ILE A 602 -22.03 -1.66 -1.94
N ARG A 603 -22.84 -2.74 -1.94
CA ARG A 603 -22.34 -4.10 -1.78
C ARG A 603 -21.78 -4.74 -3.06
N ALA A 604 -22.19 -4.29 -4.25
CA ALA A 604 -21.80 -4.92 -5.52
C ALA A 604 -20.69 -4.18 -6.29
N GLN A 605 -20.54 -2.86 -6.11
CA GLN A 605 -19.58 -2.00 -6.83
C GLN A 605 -19.04 -0.84 -5.97
N GLU A 606 -18.62 -1.11 -4.72
CA GLU A 606 -18.06 -0.11 -3.79
C GLU A 606 -17.33 1.05 -4.50
N PRO A 607 -17.59 2.33 -4.14
CA PRO A 607 -16.94 3.46 -4.81
C PRO A 607 -15.43 3.27 -4.80
N GLN A 608 -14.76 3.35 -5.96
CA GLN A 608 -13.34 3.01 -6.07
C GLN A 608 -12.48 3.92 -5.19
N VAL A 609 -12.95 5.15 -4.92
CA VAL A 609 -12.32 6.05 -3.94
C VAL A 609 -13.39 6.71 -3.08
N ARG A 610 -13.19 6.65 -1.76
CA ARG A 610 -13.94 7.44 -0.78
C ARG A 610 -13.02 8.50 -0.16
N PHE A 611 -13.39 9.78 -0.28
CA PHE A 611 -12.73 10.86 0.44
C PHE A 611 -13.38 10.91 1.83
N ALA A 612 -12.75 10.23 2.78
CA ALA A 612 -13.18 10.23 4.17
C ALA A 612 -12.13 10.99 4.98
N TRP A 613 -12.57 12.10 5.58
CA TRP A 613 -11.89 12.92 6.58
C TRP A 613 -11.18 14.16 6.01
N ALA A 614 -11.55 15.30 6.59
CA ALA A 614 -10.84 16.56 6.43
C ALA A 614 -10.35 17.01 7.81
N HIS A 615 -9.12 17.52 7.86
CA HIS A 615 -8.50 18.08 9.06
C HIS A 615 -8.78 19.58 9.20
N ALA A 616 -9.42 20.17 8.19
CA ALA A 616 -9.77 21.58 8.12
C ALA A 616 -10.56 22.07 9.34
N THR A 617 -10.21 23.27 9.80
CA THR A 617 -10.87 23.94 10.93
C THR A 617 -11.82 25.06 10.49
N ASN A 618 -11.83 25.36 9.19
CA ASN A 618 -12.69 26.35 8.54
C ASN A 618 -13.00 25.89 7.09
N LEU A 619 -13.93 26.58 6.44
CA LEU A 619 -14.43 26.22 5.12
C LEU A 619 -13.37 26.34 4.02
N ASP A 620 -12.59 27.41 4.00
CA ASP A 620 -11.55 27.63 2.97
C ASP A 620 -10.48 26.54 3.02
N ASP A 621 -10.05 26.14 4.23
CA ASP A 621 -9.12 25.04 4.43
C ASP A 621 -9.73 23.69 4.01
N PHE A 622 -11.03 23.50 4.23
CA PHE A 622 -11.77 22.29 3.85
C PHE A 622 -11.85 22.16 2.32
N GLU A 623 -12.23 23.23 1.64
CA GLU A 623 -12.29 23.28 0.19
C GLU A 623 -10.91 23.07 -0.44
N ARG A 624 -9.87 23.68 0.13
CA ARG A 624 -8.48 23.46 -0.31
C ARG A 624 -8.05 22.01 -0.12
N GLU A 625 -8.31 21.42 1.05
CA GLU A 625 -7.96 20.01 1.35
C GLU A 625 -8.67 19.04 0.39
N MET A 626 -9.95 19.28 0.08
CA MET A 626 -10.73 18.49 -0.88
C MET A 626 -10.22 18.64 -2.32
N THR A 627 -9.83 19.85 -2.71
CA THR A 627 -9.21 20.13 -4.02
C THR A 627 -7.86 19.42 -4.15
N GLU A 628 -7.02 19.50 -3.11
CA GLU A 628 -5.71 18.85 -3.07
C GLU A 628 -5.83 17.32 -3.15
N GLU A 629 -6.80 16.71 -2.46
CA GLU A 629 -7.03 15.26 -2.55
C GLU A 629 -7.56 14.87 -3.95
N LEU A 630 -8.44 15.67 -4.56
CA LEU A 630 -8.90 15.43 -5.94
C LEU A 630 -7.72 15.44 -6.92
N ILE A 631 -6.89 16.48 -6.88
CA ILE A 631 -5.68 16.61 -7.73
C ILE A 631 -4.73 15.42 -7.50
N ARG A 632 -4.48 15.06 -6.23
CA ARG A 632 -3.62 13.92 -5.88
C ARG A 632 -4.12 12.61 -6.51
N ARG A 633 -5.45 12.42 -6.59
CA ARG A 633 -6.07 11.22 -7.20
C ARG A 633 -5.99 11.24 -8.71
N LEU A 634 -6.20 12.41 -9.33
CA LEU A 634 -6.02 12.59 -10.78
C LEU A 634 -4.57 12.34 -11.19
N ASP A 635 -3.61 12.87 -10.44
CA ASP A 635 -2.19 12.62 -10.65
C ASP A 635 -1.87 11.12 -10.58
N ALA A 636 -2.46 10.40 -9.62
CA ALA A 636 -2.27 8.95 -9.48
C ALA A 636 -2.92 8.16 -10.63
N LEU A 637 -4.14 8.55 -11.04
CA LEU A 637 -4.86 7.93 -12.15
C LEU A 637 -4.09 8.12 -13.45
N LEU A 638 -3.72 9.35 -13.79
CA LEU A 638 -2.93 9.69 -14.96
C LEU A 638 -1.60 8.92 -14.97
N ALA A 639 -0.87 8.88 -13.84
CA ALA A 639 0.36 8.10 -13.72
C ALA A 639 0.17 6.58 -13.98
N GLY A 640 -1.00 6.02 -13.67
CA GLY A 640 -1.35 4.63 -13.95
C GLY A 640 -1.81 4.37 -15.39
N VAL A 641 -2.51 5.34 -15.99
CA VAL A 641 -3.11 5.22 -17.33
C VAL A 641 -2.08 5.39 -18.45
N PHE A 642 -0.97 6.10 -18.22
CA PHE A 642 0.15 6.25 -19.19
C PHE A 642 0.98 4.99 -19.44
N ARG A 643 0.47 3.80 -19.10
CA ARG A 643 1.17 2.51 -19.26
C ARG A 643 0.44 1.46 -20.08
N GLY A 644 -0.69 1.82 -20.68
CA GLY A 644 -1.38 0.99 -21.67
C GLY A 644 -0.70 0.99 -23.02
#